data_AF-A0A964ABS5-F1
#
_entry.id   AF-A0A964ABS5-F1
#
_cell.length_a   1.000
_cell.length_b   1.000
_cell.length_c   1.000
_cell.angle_alpha   90.00
_cell.angle_beta   90.00
_cell.angle_gamma   90.00
#
_symmetry.space_group_name_H-M   'P 1'
#
loop_
_entity.id
_entity.type
_entity.pdbx_description
1 polymer ?
#
loop_
_entity_poly.entity_id
_entity_poly.type
_entity_poly.pdbx_seq_one_letter_code
_entity_poly.pdbx_strand_id
1 'polypeptide(L)'
;MANLVATREALQRFVAELPPAGLTSDRLRRTSDATRALIEQSLSIAHPDTGWIDHNLAVLVAAGLADEATAEASQSLFLGVRRRLGEALERDPDDLAAAMALALGAAAATDDERMAADIALVGAAVGRPQAGPGLVGAAVRLILAVGRDASEAVSAAAAAAVAPIQAAVDGLSLRLSAHPDTALDRARLELLAARSVEGDARQDKLDRMHATLADHEARFGPTAEARELRGELLGMRARSGGAPSDVRRDAIALFEAQAADRSLTPDQADRLIRTVERTGKLDRDTAGHLSGLIEALVGRDERRWHRPLARLLREAGDEAAFLTLQERALREDPDNGEAARVIVERLVRNLRAGLASPFDSDILDRALSAAPQQTLARWSADDVAAIVGLATHTFGARRAAHFVSERLLQNRELKKRDGLWARALDLWTELDDEDGLLELARRAVKERNLARARLLVAERLLARGERLDEADELLRPLCDARGPEAAQAHKLRDRLAAHPALRAGRRDALMAFEERIGVGTDKRFTLRVIHTTPAYALVELGELSAPDAYEHKHLRTVVRAQDLPRGVSPLHLRRGDTLEAPLRGQDADPERDKGGIRVYWVSDPAAIRLQRSPEEIAQRLDQEEARVGVGGEGPAALKVAREGRSGALTARVFAPGGGAELGERARVEASQLPEGTAPEQLGKGKRFWGRVVRRADLEGSDGVRVYAVEGPLTATPPPGFEAGDGGSGREEGGKRGRRRRGGRGGGSGDSAERGEDAERPTDAGASAEGGSEAAPVASQPNEARSGDGGAGDGGGGEAAPERTKPDQTPAPTSPAQGDANEEA
;
A
#
# COMPACT_ATOMS: atom_id res chain seq x y z
N MET A 1 -42.42 5.69 35.03
CA MET A 1 -42.04 4.31 35.46
C MET A 1 -40.80 3.77 34.75
N ALA A 2 -40.68 3.82 33.40
CA ALA A 2 -39.50 3.30 32.68
C ALA A 2 -38.15 3.85 33.18
N ASN A 3 -38.04 5.16 33.46
CA ASN A 3 -36.81 5.76 33.99
C ASN A 3 -36.41 5.23 35.38
N LEU A 4 -37.37 4.88 36.26
CA LEU A 4 -37.06 4.36 37.61
C LEU A 4 -36.51 2.92 37.56
N VAL A 5 -36.97 2.11 36.61
CA VAL A 5 -36.45 0.75 36.41
C VAL A 5 -35.00 0.80 35.91
N ALA A 6 -34.70 1.68 34.94
CA ALA A 6 -33.34 1.89 34.47
C ALA A 6 -32.41 2.41 35.58
N THR A 7 -32.89 3.34 36.42
CA THR A 7 -32.15 3.83 37.59
C THR A 7 -31.84 2.70 38.58
N ARG A 8 -32.80 1.80 38.84
CA ARG A 8 -32.58 0.63 39.70
C ARG A 8 -31.46 -0.27 39.16
N GLU A 9 -31.48 -0.56 37.86
CA GLU A 9 -30.48 -1.41 37.22
C GLU A 9 -29.09 -0.75 37.24
N ALA A 10 -28.99 0.55 36.96
CA ALA A 10 -27.75 1.31 37.06
C ALA A 10 -27.18 1.27 38.49
N LEU A 11 -28.03 1.40 39.51
CA LEU A 11 -27.64 1.33 40.91
C LEU A 11 -27.17 -0.08 41.32
N GLN A 12 -27.79 -1.13 40.79
CA GLN A 12 -27.35 -2.51 41.03
C GLN A 12 -25.96 -2.79 40.43
N ARG A 13 -25.70 -2.31 39.21
CA ARG A 13 -24.38 -2.41 38.57
C ARG A 13 -23.32 -1.65 39.36
N PHE A 14 -23.62 -0.41 39.74
CA PHE A 14 -22.75 0.40 40.59
C PHE A 14 -22.33 -0.34 41.87
N VAL A 15 -23.27 -0.94 42.60
CA VAL A 15 -22.98 -1.68 43.83
C VAL A 15 -22.12 -2.93 43.60
N ALA A 16 -22.25 -3.57 42.43
CA ALA A 16 -21.44 -4.71 42.03
C ALA A 16 -20.01 -4.32 41.63
N GLU A 17 -19.85 -3.11 41.06
CA GLU A 17 -18.56 -2.56 40.59
C GLU A 17 -17.79 -1.82 41.70
N LEU A 18 -18.43 -1.49 42.82
CA LEU A 18 -17.74 -0.86 43.96
C LEU A 18 -16.65 -1.76 44.54
N PRO A 19 -15.45 -1.21 44.87
CA PRO A 19 -14.40 -1.95 45.54
C PRO A 19 -14.89 -2.62 46.83
N PRO A 20 -14.43 -3.85 47.13
CA PRO A 20 -14.94 -4.65 48.24
C PRO A 20 -14.50 -4.16 49.63
N ALA A 21 -13.52 -3.26 49.73
CA ALA A 21 -13.04 -2.71 50.99
C ALA A 21 -12.80 -1.19 50.88
N GLY A 22 -13.26 -0.43 51.89
CA GLY A 22 -13.04 1.00 52.00
C GLY A 22 -14.20 1.72 52.70
N LEU A 23 -13.90 2.66 53.60
CA LEU A 23 -14.91 3.42 54.34
C LEU A 23 -15.86 4.18 53.39
N THR A 24 -15.34 4.69 52.27
CA THR A 24 -16.14 5.34 51.22
C THR A 24 -17.06 4.34 50.53
N SER A 25 -16.53 3.20 50.08
CA SER A 25 -17.31 2.13 49.43
C SER A 25 -18.44 1.60 50.33
N ASP A 26 -18.19 1.42 51.62
CA ASP A 26 -19.21 0.97 52.59
C ASP A 26 -20.31 2.01 52.82
N ARG A 27 -19.94 3.30 52.81
CA ARG A 27 -20.91 4.39 52.89
C ARG A 27 -21.76 4.47 51.62
N LEU A 28 -21.12 4.42 50.44
CA LEU A 28 -21.81 4.44 49.16
C LEU A 28 -22.77 3.24 49.02
N ARG A 29 -22.34 2.03 49.43
CA ARG A 29 -23.18 0.83 49.41
C ARG A 29 -24.45 0.98 50.25
N ARG A 30 -24.33 1.50 51.48
CA ARG A 30 -25.49 1.77 52.36
C ARG A 30 -26.44 2.81 51.77
N THR A 31 -25.92 3.89 51.21
CA THR A 31 -26.73 4.91 50.55
C THR A 31 -27.42 4.35 49.29
N SER A 32 -26.75 3.48 48.53
CA SER A 32 -27.33 2.77 47.39
C SER A 32 -28.45 1.83 47.82
N ASP A 33 -28.29 1.08 48.91
CA ASP A 33 -29.34 0.20 49.42
C ASP A 33 -30.58 0.99 49.88
N ALA A 34 -30.38 2.10 50.58
CA ALA A 34 -31.46 3.01 50.96
C ALA A 34 -32.18 3.60 49.73
N THR A 35 -31.41 4.03 48.73
CA THR A 35 -31.96 4.58 47.47
C THR A 35 -32.71 3.54 46.67
N ARG A 36 -32.23 2.30 46.63
CA ARG A 36 -32.93 1.16 46.01
C ARG A 36 -34.27 0.89 46.70
N ALA A 37 -34.32 0.92 48.03
CA ALA A 37 -35.56 0.75 48.77
C ALA A 37 -36.59 1.84 48.44
N LEU A 38 -36.16 3.10 48.32
CA LEU A 38 -37.02 4.21 47.90
C LEU A 38 -37.53 4.05 46.46
N ILE A 39 -36.69 3.54 45.55
CA ILE A 39 -37.09 3.25 44.16
C ILE A 39 -38.15 2.15 44.13
N GLU A 40 -37.96 1.05 44.85
CA GLU A 40 -38.94 -0.06 44.90
C GLU A 40 -40.27 0.40 45.51
N GLN A 41 -40.22 1.23 46.56
CA GLN A 41 -41.42 1.85 47.12
C GLN A 41 -42.12 2.74 46.07
N SER A 42 -41.36 3.55 45.34
CA SER A 42 -41.88 4.47 44.32
C SER A 42 -42.50 3.76 43.11
N LEU A 43 -41.97 2.58 42.73
CA LEU A 43 -42.53 1.77 41.65
C LEU A 43 -43.92 1.21 41.99
N SER A 44 -44.28 1.14 43.26
CA SER A 44 -45.60 0.68 43.72
C SER A 44 -46.68 1.77 43.74
N ILE A 45 -46.33 3.03 43.44
CA ILE A 45 -47.21 4.21 43.53
C ILE A 45 -47.45 4.78 42.12
N ALA A 46 -48.68 5.22 41.81
CA ALA A 46 -49.05 5.76 40.49
C ALA A 46 -48.34 7.10 40.17
N HIS A 47 -48.10 7.94 41.18
CA HIS A 47 -47.40 9.23 41.08
C HIS A 47 -46.38 9.36 42.24
N PRO A 48 -45.22 8.70 42.14
CA PRO A 48 -44.23 8.75 43.21
C PRO A 48 -43.57 10.13 43.29
N ASP A 49 -43.40 10.63 44.50
CA ASP A 49 -42.47 11.73 44.77
C ASP A 49 -41.05 11.18 44.70
N THR A 50 -40.24 11.72 43.78
CA THR A 50 -38.89 11.22 43.54
C THR A 50 -37.79 12.17 44.01
N GLY A 51 -38.12 13.29 44.67
CA GLY A 51 -37.12 14.28 45.08
C GLY A 51 -35.98 13.67 45.91
N TRP A 52 -36.31 12.84 46.91
CA TRP A 52 -35.30 12.14 47.73
C TRP A 52 -34.48 11.10 46.97
N ILE A 53 -35.07 10.44 45.96
CA ILE A 53 -34.34 9.49 45.11
C ILE A 53 -33.32 10.26 44.27
N ASP A 54 -33.77 11.36 43.65
CA ASP A 54 -32.95 12.18 42.76
C ASP A 54 -31.78 12.80 43.53
N HIS A 55 -32.05 13.33 44.72
CA HIS A 55 -31.04 13.86 45.63
C HIS A 55 -30.03 12.78 46.06
N ASN A 56 -30.48 11.61 46.51
CA ASN A 56 -29.57 10.55 46.94
C ASN A 56 -28.70 10.04 45.78
N LEU A 57 -29.25 9.93 44.57
CA LEU A 57 -28.47 9.57 43.37
C LEU A 57 -27.41 10.63 43.09
N ALA A 58 -27.75 11.91 43.19
CA ALA A 58 -26.80 12.99 43.01
C ALA A 58 -25.66 12.93 44.04
N VAL A 59 -25.99 12.68 45.32
CA VAL A 59 -24.99 12.49 46.38
C VAL A 59 -24.10 11.27 46.11
N LEU A 60 -24.67 10.15 45.66
CA LEU A 60 -23.90 8.94 45.32
C LEU A 60 -22.89 9.21 44.20
N VAL A 61 -23.34 9.86 43.12
CA VAL A 61 -22.48 10.22 41.98
C VAL A 61 -21.39 11.19 42.43
N ALA A 62 -21.76 12.29 43.10
CA ALA A 62 -20.79 13.32 43.50
C ALA A 62 -19.76 12.80 44.50
N ALA A 63 -20.18 12.03 45.51
CA ALA A 63 -19.27 11.47 46.50
C ALA A 63 -18.37 10.38 45.91
N GLY A 64 -18.91 9.56 45.00
CA GLY A 64 -18.15 8.49 44.38
C GLY A 64 -17.17 8.97 43.31
N LEU A 65 -17.46 10.07 42.61
CA LEU A 65 -16.52 10.73 41.69
C LEU A 65 -15.41 11.51 42.42
N ALA A 66 -15.58 11.80 43.71
CA ALA A 66 -14.56 12.47 44.52
C ALA A 66 -13.48 11.52 45.05
N ASP A 67 -13.69 10.20 45.01
CA ASP A 67 -12.75 9.17 45.45
C ASP A 67 -12.25 8.35 44.24
N GLU A 68 -10.94 8.37 44.01
CA GLU A 68 -10.28 7.71 42.87
C GLU A 68 -10.61 6.21 42.80
N ALA A 69 -10.74 5.55 43.95
CA ALA A 69 -11.07 4.13 44.01
C ALA A 69 -12.49 3.81 43.52
N THR A 70 -13.41 4.78 43.54
CA THR A 70 -14.82 4.61 43.17
C THR A 70 -15.23 5.40 41.93
N ALA A 71 -14.30 6.15 41.33
CA ALA A 71 -14.58 7.09 40.25
C ALA A 71 -15.18 6.39 39.01
N GLU A 72 -14.61 5.25 38.60
CA GLU A 72 -15.07 4.49 37.42
C GLU A 72 -16.51 4.00 37.58
N ALA A 73 -16.81 3.32 38.69
CA ALA A 73 -18.16 2.85 39.00
C ALA A 73 -19.17 4.03 39.07
N SER A 74 -18.74 5.16 39.63
CA SER A 74 -19.58 6.36 39.78
C SER A 74 -19.82 7.07 38.46
N GLN A 75 -18.87 7.03 37.53
CA GLN A 75 -19.04 7.50 36.16
C GLN A 75 -20.06 6.63 35.41
N SER A 76 -20.00 5.30 35.56
CA SER A 76 -21.00 4.38 35.03
C SER A 76 -22.40 4.68 35.58
N LEU A 77 -22.51 4.91 36.89
CA LEU A 77 -23.78 5.32 37.52
C LEU A 77 -24.28 6.65 36.93
N PHE A 78 -23.42 7.66 36.84
CA PHE A 78 -23.73 8.96 36.26
C PHE A 78 -24.33 8.82 34.86
N LEU A 79 -23.67 8.08 33.96
CA LEU A 79 -24.17 7.88 32.59
C LEU A 79 -25.56 7.23 32.56
N GLY A 80 -25.85 6.32 33.50
CA GLY A 80 -27.14 5.68 33.65
C GLY A 80 -28.25 6.58 34.22
N VAL A 81 -27.91 7.58 35.03
CA VAL A 81 -28.89 8.45 35.72
C VAL A 81 -28.87 9.91 35.27
N ARG A 82 -27.97 10.30 34.36
CA ARG A 82 -27.74 11.68 33.92
C ARG A 82 -29.01 12.43 33.51
N ARG A 83 -29.81 11.84 32.62
CA ARG A 83 -31.07 12.44 32.17
C ARG A 83 -31.99 12.76 33.35
N ARG A 84 -32.05 11.86 34.33
CA ARG A 84 -32.86 11.99 35.54
C ARG A 84 -32.33 13.12 36.44
N LEU A 85 -31.01 13.28 36.55
CA LEU A 85 -30.40 14.40 37.28
C LEU A 85 -30.71 15.74 36.60
N GLY A 86 -30.68 15.81 35.27
CA GLY A 86 -31.12 16.98 34.52
C GLY A 86 -32.59 17.31 34.76
N GLU A 87 -33.49 16.33 34.63
CA GLU A 87 -34.93 16.47 34.91
C GLU A 87 -35.21 16.85 36.38
N ALA A 88 -34.38 16.40 37.32
CA ALA A 88 -34.48 16.76 38.73
C ALA A 88 -34.10 18.22 38.96
N LEU A 89 -32.99 18.68 38.37
CA LEU A 89 -32.54 20.06 38.47
C LEU A 89 -33.47 21.05 37.75
N GLU A 90 -34.12 20.64 36.66
CA GLU A 90 -35.16 21.46 36.02
C GLU A 90 -36.42 21.59 36.89
N ARG A 91 -36.79 20.53 37.60
CA ARG A 91 -37.97 20.48 38.48
C ARG A 91 -37.76 21.22 39.79
N ASP A 92 -36.62 20.98 40.43
CA ASP A 92 -36.16 21.68 41.62
C ASP A 92 -34.79 22.30 41.34
N PRO A 93 -34.78 23.55 40.87
CA PRO A 93 -33.54 24.22 40.55
C PRO A 93 -32.67 24.55 41.78
N ASP A 94 -33.19 24.40 43.00
CA ASP A 94 -32.46 24.58 44.25
C ASP A 94 -31.76 23.29 44.73
N ASP A 95 -31.94 22.15 44.05
CA ASP A 95 -31.21 20.91 44.33
C ASP A 95 -29.75 21.00 43.82
N LEU A 96 -28.91 21.70 44.59
CA LEU A 96 -27.50 21.89 44.28
C LEU A 96 -26.70 20.57 44.24
N ALA A 97 -27.22 19.48 44.83
CA ALA A 97 -26.58 18.17 44.73
C ALA A 97 -26.67 17.65 43.30
N ALA A 98 -27.83 17.79 42.63
CA ALA A 98 -28.00 17.42 41.23
C ALA A 98 -27.07 18.24 40.32
N ALA A 99 -26.94 19.54 40.56
CA ALA A 99 -26.01 20.40 39.82
C ALA A 99 -24.54 19.97 40.02
N MET A 100 -24.14 19.61 41.24
CA MET A 100 -22.80 19.11 41.52
C MET A 100 -22.52 17.79 40.79
N ALA A 101 -23.46 16.84 40.86
CA ALA A 101 -23.34 15.54 40.22
C ALA A 101 -23.26 15.66 38.70
N LEU A 102 -24.06 16.56 38.09
CA LEU A 102 -23.96 16.89 36.68
C LEU A 102 -22.60 17.50 36.33
N ALA A 103 -22.10 18.45 37.13
CA ALA A 103 -20.81 19.08 36.88
C ALA A 103 -19.63 18.11 36.95
N LEU A 104 -19.56 17.28 38.00
CA LEU A 104 -18.49 16.29 38.17
C LEU A 104 -18.61 15.16 37.14
N GLY A 105 -19.81 14.65 36.90
CA GLY A 105 -20.05 13.56 35.96
C GLY A 105 -19.77 13.95 34.52
N ALA A 106 -20.18 15.14 34.10
CA ALA A 106 -19.91 15.64 32.75
C ALA A 106 -18.42 15.99 32.57
N ALA A 107 -17.73 16.46 33.61
CA ALA A 107 -16.28 16.64 33.56
C ALA A 107 -15.51 15.32 33.41
N ALA A 108 -16.04 14.22 33.95
CA ALA A 108 -15.47 12.88 33.79
C ALA A 108 -15.80 12.23 32.43
N ALA A 109 -16.93 12.60 31.80
CA ALA A 109 -17.42 12.04 30.55
C ALA A 109 -17.31 13.04 29.37
N THR A 110 -16.08 13.44 29.03
CA THR A 110 -15.79 14.52 28.06
C THR A 110 -16.24 14.26 26.63
N ASP A 111 -16.44 12.99 26.24
CA ASP A 111 -16.75 12.61 24.86
C ASP A 111 -18.25 12.59 24.54
N ASP A 112 -19.11 13.02 25.47
CA ASP A 112 -20.56 12.93 25.31
C ASP A 112 -21.18 14.24 24.79
N GLU A 113 -21.80 14.18 23.60
CA GLU A 113 -22.43 15.34 22.93
C GLU A 113 -23.49 16.06 23.77
N ARG A 114 -24.09 15.38 24.75
CA ARG A 114 -25.11 15.96 25.63
C ARG A 114 -24.50 16.93 26.66
N MET A 115 -23.18 17.04 26.75
CA MET A 115 -22.45 17.87 27.73
C MET A 115 -22.88 19.35 27.65
N ALA A 116 -23.29 19.83 26.47
CA ALA A 116 -23.78 21.18 26.28
C ALA A 116 -25.00 21.51 27.17
N ALA A 117 -25.94 20.56 27.31
CA ALA A 117 -27.12 20.74 28.15
C ALA A 117 -26.75 20.78 29.64
N ASP A 118 -25.83 19.91 30.07
CA ASP A 118 -25.34 19.91 31.46
C ASP A 118 -24.63 21.22 31.81
N ILE A 119 -23.78 21.74 30.91
CA ILE A 119 -23.10 23.03 31.09
C ILE A 119 -24.11 24.17 31.28
N ALA A 120 -25.18 24.20 30.47
CA ALA A 120 -26.21 25.22 30.59
C ALA A 120 -26.95 25.14 31.93
N LEU A 121 -27.34 23.93 32.36
CA LEU A 121 -28.01 23.69 33.64
C LEU A 121 -27.12 24.04 34.84
N VAL A 122 -25.85 23.61 34.82
CA VAL A 122 -24.87 23.92 35.88
C VAL A 122 -24.56 25.41 35.92
N GLY A 123 -24.38 26.06 34.78
CA GLY A 123 -24.14 27.51 34.71
C GLY A 123 -25.28 28.33 35.33
N ALA A 124 -26.54 27.92 35.10
CA ALA A 124 -27.71 28.54 35.71
C ALA A 124 -27.79 28.28 37.23
N ALA A 125 -27.43 27.08 37.68
CA ALA A 125 -27.43 26.73 39.10
C ALA A 125 -26.33 27.47 39.89
N VAL A 126 -25.14 27.62 39.31
CA VAL A 126 -23.99 28.29 39.93
C VAL A 126 -24.21 29.80 40.12
N GLY A 127 -24.99 30.44 39.24
CA GLY A 127 -25.34 31.86 39.36
C GLY A 127 -26.18 32.22 40.60
N ARG A 128 -26.60 31.23 41.41
CA ARG A 128 -27.46 31.44 42.58
C ARG A 128 -26.67 31.86 43.82
N PRO A 129 -27.24 32.71 44.70
CA PRO A 129 -26.58 33.12 45.95
C PRO A 129 -26.17 31.97 46.87
N GLN A 130 -26.91 30.85 46.82
CA GLN A 130 -26.73 29.65 47.64
C GLN A 130 -25.64 28.71 47.10
N ALA A 131 -25.10 28.96 45.89
CA ALA A 131 -24.03 28.14 45.34
C ALA A 131 -22.78 28.21 46.25
N GLY A 132 -22.45 27.06 46.84
CA GLY A 132 -21.29 26.90 47.72
C GLY A 132 -19.98 26.64 46.95
N PRO A 133 -18.83 26.68 47.64
CA PRO A 133 -17.51 26.52 47.02
C PRO A 133 -17.35 25.21 46.25
N GLY A 134 -17.90 24.10 46.75
CA GLY A 134 -17.82 22.82 46.04
C GLY A 134 -18.49 22.85 44.66
N LEU A 135 -19.68 23.46 44.53
CA LEU A 135 -20.41 23.50 43.26
C LEU A 135 -19.68 24.42 42.26
N VAL A 136 -19.18 25.56 42.74
CA VAL A 136 -18.41 26.48 41.92
C VAL A 136 -17.12 25.82 41.42
N GLY A 137 -16.38 25.13 42.30
CA GLY A 137 -15.19 24.39 41.91
C GLY A 137 -15.50 23.28 40.89
N ALA A 138 -16.60 22.54 41.07
CA ALA A 138 -17.04 21.53 40.10
C ALA A 138 -17.42 22.15 38.74
N ALA A 139 -18.08 23.31 38.74
CA ALA A 139 -18.43 24.03 37.52
C ALA A 139 -17.21 24.59 36.78
N VAL A 140 -16.20 25.06 37.51
CA VAL A 140 -14.90 25.43 36.93
C VAL A 140 -14.24 24.22 36.27
N ARG A 141 -14.20 23.06 36.95
CA ARG A 141 -13.67 21.81 36.37
C ARG A 141 -14.43 21.39 35.12
N LEU A 142 -15.76 21.50 35.12
CA LEU A 142 -16.61 21.20 33.97
C LEU A 142 -16.22 22.03 32.75
N ILE A 143 -16.06 23.35 32.90
CA ILE A 143 -15.65 24.21 31.78
C ILE A 143 -14.22 23.89 31.34
N LEU A 144 -13.31 23.63 32.27
CA LEU A 144 -11.93 23.26 31.92
C LEU A 144 -11.82 21.92 31.19
N ALA A 145 -12.75 21.01 31.42
CA ALA A 145 -12.82 19.70 30.75
C ALA A 145 -13.28 19.81 29.29
N VAL A 146 -13.82 20.97 28.87
CA VAL A 146 -14.18 21.21 27.47
C VAL A 146 -12.91 21.26 26.62
N GLY A 147 -12.67 20.19 25.88
CA GLY A 147 -11.55 20.04 24.98
C GLY A 147 -11.63 20.98 23.78
N ARG A 148 -10.50 21.15 23.07
CA ARG A 148 -10.46 21.93 21.82
C ARG A 148 -11.24 21.29 20.67
N ASP A 149 -11.41 19.98 20.72
CA ASP A 149 -12.14 19.19 19.70
C ASP A 149 -13.61 18.97 20.09
N ALA A 150 -14.11 19.69 21.10
CA ALA A 150 -15.51 19.61 21.50
C ALA A 150 -16.44 20.09 20.39
N SER A 151 -17.67 19.56 20.35
CA SER A 151 -18.67 20.02 19.39
C SER A 151 -18.95 21.52 19.54
N GLU A 152 -19.38 22.16 18.45
CA GLU A 152 -19.70 23.59 18.45
C GLU A 152 -20.73 23.95 19.54
N ALA A 153 -21.71 23.07 19.77
CA ALA A 153 -22.71 23.23 20.83
C ALA A 153 -22.11 23.23 22.24
N VAL A 154 -21.17 22.32 22.53
CA VAL A 154 -20.48 22.24 23.83
C VAL A 154 -19.61 23.49 24.03
N SER A 155 -18.89 23.91 22.99
CA SER A 155 -18.05 25.10 23.02
C SER A 155 -18.87 26.38 23.27
N ALA A 156 -20.02 26.52 22.61
CA ALA A 156 -20.93 27.65 22.80
C ALA A 156 -21.53 27.67 24.22
N ALA A 157 -21.96 26.52 24.73
CA ALA A 157 -22.46 26.39 26.10
C ALA A 157 -21.40 26.76 27.14
N ALA A 158 -20.16 26.30 26.95
CA ALA A 158 -19.03 26.62 27.81
C ALA A 158 -18.77 28.13 27.84
N ALA A 159 -18.72 28.77 26.67
CA ALA A 159 -18.52 30.22 26.55
C ALA A 159 -19.63 31.01 27.27
N ALA A 160 -20.90 30.60 27.14
CA ALA A 160 -22.02 31.22 27.83
C ALA A 160 -21.96 31.06 29.36
N ALA A 161 -21.41 29.94 29.86
CA ALA A 161 -21.31 29.63 31.28
C ALA A 161 -20.11 30.30 31.99
N VAL A 162 -19.11 30.82 31.26
CA VAL A 162 -17.94 31.49 31.86
C VAL A 162 -18.34 32.69 32.73
N ALA A 163 -19.22 33.56 32.23
CA ALA A 163 -19.63 34.78 32.95
C ALA A 163 -20.35 34.49 34.28
N PRO A 164 -21.38 33.62 34.36
CA PRO A 164 -22.02 33.31 35.64
C PRO A 164 -21.08 32.58 36.60
N ILE A 165 -20.20 31.70 36.12
CA ILE A 165 -19.22 31.02 36.98
C ILE A 165 -18.17 31.99 37.52
N GLN A 166 -17.68 32.93 36.69
CA GLN A 166 -16.77 33.98 37.13
C GLN A 166 -17.41 34.85 38.23
N ALA A 167 -18.66 35.27 38.05
CA ALA A 167 -19.38 36.04 39.07
C ALA A 167 -19.55 35.25 40.38
N ALA A 168 -19.79 33.94 40.31
CA ALA A 168 -19.88 33.09 41.48
C ALA A 168 -18.53 32.92 42.20
N VAL A 169 -17.43 32.75 41.45
CA VAL A 169 -16.06 32.71 42.01
C VAL A 169 -15.70 34.03 42.69
N ASP A 170 -16.01 35.17 42.07
CA ASP A 170 -15.73 36.48 42.65
C ASP A 170 -16.56 36.72 43.92
N GLY A 171 -17.85 36.36 43.89
CA GLY A 171 -18.74 36.43 45.05
C GLY A 171 -18.30 35.51 46.21
N LEU A 172 -17.81 34.31 45.91
CA LEU A 172 -17.22 33.42 46.91
C LEU A 172 -15.90 33.97 47.44
N SER A 173 -15.03 34.50 46.59
CA SER A 173 -13.74 35.07 46.99
C SER A 173 -13.91 36.25 47.98
N LEU A 174 -14.99 37.02 47.83
CA LEU A 174 -15.34 38.08 48.79
C LEU A 174 -15.87 37.53 50.11
N ARG A 175 -16.71 36.48 50.07
CA ARG A 175 -17.30 35.86 51.28
C ARG A 175 -16.31 34.98 52.05
N LEU A 176 -15.40 34.33 51.34
CA LEU A 176 -14.49 33.28 51.81
C LEU A 176 -13.04 33.62 51.43
N SER A 177 -12.59 34.85 51.70
CA SER A 177 -11.25 35.33 51.33
C SER A 177 -10.08 34.56 51.97
N ALA A 178 -10.37 33.74 52.98
CA ALA A 178 -9.44 32.84 53.65
C ALA A 178 -9.53 31.38 53.16
N HIS A 179 -10.29 31.09 52.10
CA HIS A 179 -10.39 29.75 51.54
C HIS A 179 -9.40 29.57 50.36
N PRO A 180 -8.53 28.55 50.37
CA PRO A 180 -7.50 28.39 49.32
C PRO A 180 -8.13 28.16 47.93
N ASP A 181 -9.17 27.33 47.85
CA ASP A 181 -9.77 26.93 46.57
C ASP A 181 -10.33 28.10 45.75
N THR A 182 -10.85 29.16 46.39
CA THR A 182 -11.45 30.28 45.64
C THR A 182 -10.40 31.06 44.85
N ALA A 183 -9.19 31.20 45.37
CA ALA A 183 -8.09 31.83 44.65
C ALA A 183 -7.55 30.92 43.53
N LEU A 184 -7.51 29.60 43.74
CA LEU A 184 -7.14 28.63 42.69
C LEU A 184 -8.17 28.59 41.56
N ASP A 185 -9.46 28.64 41.89
CA ASP A 185 -10.55 28.68 40.90
C ASP A 185 -10.52 29.97 40.09
N ARG A 186 -10.20 31.11 40.73
CA ARG A 186 -9.94 32.36 40.02
C ARG A 186 -8.74 32.25 39.08
N ALA A 187 -7.63 31.65 39.52
CA ALA A 187 -6.45 31.43 38.68
C ALA A 187 -6.76 30.51 37.47
N ARG A 188 -7.58 29.46 37.68
CA ARG A 188 -8.08 28.56 36.63
C ARG A 188 -8.92 29.29 35.58
N LEU A 189 -9.80 30.20 36.00
CA LEU A 189 -10.61 31.00 35.08
C LEU A 189 -9.77 32.03 34.31
N GLU A 190 -8.79 32.67 34.94
CA GLU A 190 -7.87 33.57 34.23
C GLU A 190 -6.99 32.81 33.22
N LEU A 191 -6.56 31.60 33.55
CA LEU A 191 -5.87 30.68 32.64
C LEU A 191 -6.76 30.32 31.43
N LEU A 192 -8.02 29.98 31.65
CA LEU A 192 -8.99 29.71 30.59
C LEU A 192 -9.18 30.95 29.70
N ALA A 193 -9.38 32.12 30.30
CA ALA A 193 -9.54 33.37 29.57
C ALA A 193 -8.27 33.73 28.77
N ALA A 194 -7.07 33.46 29.30
CA ALA A 194 -5.81 33.67 28.57
C ALA A 194 -5.71 32.78 27.31
N ARG A 195 -6.31 31.59 27.32
CA ARG A 195 -6.32 30.68 26.16
C ARG A 195 -7.24 31.18 25.02
N SER A 196 -8.25 32.01 25.32
CA SER A 196 -9.22 32.51 24.34
C SER A 196 -8.89 33.88 23.75
N VAL A 197 -7.83 34.55 24.22
CA VAL A 197 -7.42 35.88 23.75
C VAL A 197 -5.95 35.88 23.29
N GLU A 198 -5.52 36.92 22.59
CA GLU A 198 -4.15 37.06 22.06
C GLU A 198 -3.53 38.41 22.45
N GLY A 199 -2.21 38.57 22.21
CA GLY A 199 -1.48 39.82 22.44
C GLY A 199 -1.52 40.31 23.89
N ASP A 200 -1.65 41.61 24.08
CA ASP A 200 -1.64 42.28 25.38
C ASP A 200 -2.77 41.78 26.30
N ALA A 201 -3.95 41.50 25.74
CA ALA A 201 -5.07 40.96 26.51
C ALA A 201 -4.75 39.58 27.10
N ARG A 202 -3.97 38.75 26.39
CA ARG A 202 -3.47 37.48 26.94
C ARG A 202 -2.48 37.75 28.06
N GLN A 203 -1.55 38.67 27.86
CA GLN A 203 -0.54 38.99 28.86
C GLN A 203 -1.17 39.50 30.16
N ASP A 204 -2.17 40.39 30.09
CA ASP A 204 -2.93 40.88 31.24
C ASP A 204 -3.61 39.77 32.05
N LYS A 205 -4.08 38.72 31.36
CA LYS A 205 -4.69 37.55 31.99
C LYS A 205 -3.64 36.68 32.70
N LEU A 206 -2.50 36.46 32.06
CA LEU A 206 -1.38 35.74 32.65
C LEU A 206 -0.78 36.50 33.85
N ASP A 207 -0.74 37.83 33.81
CA ASP A 207 -0.25 38.67 34.91
C ASP A 207 -1.20 38.64 36.11
N ARG A 208 -2.51 38.70 35.88
CA ARG A 208 -3.52 38.49 36.95
C ARG A 208 -3.44 37.09 37.55
N MET A 209 -3.26 36.06 36.73
CA MET A 209 -3.06 34.69 37.19
C MET A 209 -1.79 34.60 38.06
N HIS A 210 -0.68 35.19 37.61
CA HIS A 210 0.57 35.23 38.38
C HIS A 210 0.39 35.91 39.74
N ALA A 211 -0.27 37.06 39.77
CA ALA A 211 -0.57 37.79 41.02
C ALA A 211 -1.48 36.97 41.95
N THR A 212 -2.50 36.30 41.40
CA THR A 212 -3.42 35.45 42.18
C THR A 212 -2.70 34.27 42.80
N LEU A 213 -1.80 33.61 42.05
CA LEU A 213 -1.00 32.50 42.59
C LEU A 213 0.03 32.97 43.62
N ALA A 214 0.62 34.16 43.45
CA ALA A 214 1.53 34.74 44.43
C ALA A 214 0.81 35.10 45.75
N ASP A 215 -0.39 35.69 45.67
CA ASP A 215 -1.23 35.97 46.85
C ASP A 215 -1.69 34.67 47.55
N HIS A 216 -2.09 33.66 46.77
CA HIS A 216 -2.42 32.34 47.31
C HIS A 216 -1.24 31.73 48.07
N GLU A 217 -0.06 31.70 47.46
CA GLU A 217 1.15 31.15 48.10
C GLU A 217 1.57 31.94 49.35
N ALA A 218 1.43 33.27 49.34
CA ALA A 218 1.71 34.10 50.51
C ALA A 218 0.78 33.81 51.69
N ARG A 219 -0.49 33.45 51.43
CA ARG A 219 -1.50 33.20 52.47
C ARG A 219 -1.52 31.75 52.96
N PHE A 220 -1.37 30.80 52.04
CA PHE A 220 -1.61 29.38 52.31
C PHE A 220 -0.35 28.52 52.18
N GLY A 221 0.77 29.12 51.77
CA GLY A 221 1.99 28.39 51.44
C GLY A 221 1.91 27.70 50.08
N PRO A 222 2.96 26.95 49.72
CA PRO A 222 3.01 26.25 48.44
C PRO A 222 2.12 25.01 48.48
N THR A 223 1.12 24.94 47.61
CA THR A 223 0.26 23.76 47.40
C THR A 223 0.57 23.07 46.08
N ALA A 224 0.21 21.78 45.96
CA ALA A 224 0.44 21.02 44.73
C ALA A 224 -0.31 21.63 43.54
N GLU A 225 -1.56 22.06 43.76
CA GLU A 225 -2.43 22.67 42.77
C GLU A 225 -1.89 24.03 42.30
N ALA A 226 -1.37 24.85 43.22
CA ALA A 226 -0.76 26.14 42.87
C ALA A 226 0.51 25.94 42.02
N ARG A 227 1.32 24.92 42.33
CA ARG A 227 2.52 24.56 41.54
C ARG A 227 2.16 24.09 40.14
N GLU A 228 1.13 23.26 40.01
CA GLU A 228 0.62 22.81 38.72
C GLU A 228 0.17 24.00 37.85
N LEU A 229 -0.67 24.87 38.40
CA LEU A 229 -1.12 26.09 37.71
C LEU A 229 0.05 27.01 37.36
N ARG A 230 1.07 27.12 38.21
CA ARG A 230 2.28 27.89 37.91
C ARG A 230 3.07 27.28 36.75
N GLY A 231 3.18 25.95 36.67
CA GLY A 231 3.77 25.26 35.53
C GLY A 231 3.03 25.57 34.22
N GLU A 232 1.70 25.57 34.24
CA GLU A 232 0.89 25.94 33.08
C GLU A 232 1.07 27.40 32.65
N LEU A 233 1.06 28.32 33.62
CA LEU A 233 1.30 29.74 33.43
C LEU A 233 2.65 29.99 32.73
N LEU A 234 3.72 29.39 33.24
CA LEU A 234 5.07 29.54 32.68
C LEU A 234 5.13 28.97 31.25
N GLY A 235 4.51 27.82 31.02
CA GLY A 235 4.39 27.22 29.69
C GLY A 235 3.66 28.14 28.69
N MET A 236 2.64 28.88 29.12
CA MET A 236 1.94 29.86 28.27
C MET A 236 2.73 31.14 28.05
N ARG A 237 3.39 31.68 29.09
CA ARG A 237 4.25 32.86 28.96
C ARG A 237 5.42 32.62 28.02
N ALA A 238 6.04 31.44 28.06
CA ALA A 238 7.09 31.04 27.11
C ALA A 238 6.62 31.03 25.65
N ARG A 239 5.32 30.84 25.39
CA ARG A 239 4.74 30.87 24.03
C ARG A 239 4.25 32.25 23.59
N SER A 240 3.93 33.12 24.54
CA SER A 240 3.22 34.38 24.27
C SER A 240 4.11 35.63 24.35
N GLY A 241 5.44 35.46 24.49
CA GLY A 241 6.40 36.57 24.45
C GLY A 241 6.72 37.19 25.81
N GLY A 242 6.45 36.50 26.93
CA GLY A 242 6.92 36.95 28.24
C GLY A 242 8.44 37.08 28.29
N ALA A 243 8.97 37.97 29.16
CA ALA A 243 10.41 38.22 29.28
C ALA A 243 11.18 36.90 29.47
N PRO A 244 12.03 36.48 28.50
CA PRO A 244 12.64 35.14 28.50
C PRO A 244 13.49 34.85 29.75
N SER A 245 14.08 35.88 30.38
CA SER A 245 14.80 35.75 31.64
C SER A 245 13.91 35.33 32.81
N ASP A 246 12.73 35.94 32.93
CA ASP A 246 11.85 35.73 34.07
C ASP A 246 11.19 34.37 33.98
N VAL A 247 10.72 34.00 32.78
CA VAL A 247 10.15 32.67 32.53
C VAL A 247 11.17 31.57 32.80
N ARG A 248 12.44 31.75 32.38
CA ARG A 248 13.52 30.80 32.69
C ARG A 248 13.73 30.69 34.20
N ARG A 249 13.95 31.81 34.89
CA ARG A 249 14.25 31.84 36.33
C ARG A 249 13.14 31.14 37.12
N ASP A 250 11.90 31.48 36.83
CA ASP A 250 10.75 30.96 37.56
C ASP A 250 10.50 29.47 37.23
N ALA A 251 10.78 29.02 36.00
CA ALA A 251 10.69 27.61 35.63
C ALA A 251 11.77 26.75 36.31
N ILE A 252 13.00 27.25 36.40
CA ILE A 252 14.09 26.58 37.13
C ILE A 252 13.76 26.53 38.63
N ALA A 253 13.32 27.64 39.23
CA ALA A 253 12.94 27.68 40.63
C ALA A 253 11.79 26.71 40.95
N LEU A 254 10.78 26.61 40.07
CA LEU A 254 9.69 25.64 40.24
C LEU A 254 10.20 24.20 40.12
N PHE A 255 11.10 23.93 39.17
CA PHE A 255 11.73 22.63 39.00
C PHE A 255 12.51 22.22 40.26
N GLU A 256 13.36 23.12 40.78
CA GLU A 256 14.15 22.91 41.99
C GLU A 256 13.27 22.67 43.21
N ALA A 257 12.23 23.47 43.41
CA ALA A 257 11.31 23.31 44.53
C ALA A 257 10.58 21.96 44.47
N GLN A 258 10.08 21.56 43.31
CA GLN A 258 9.42 20.26 43.14
C GLN A 258 10.39 19.08 43.28
N ALA A 259 11.64 19.25 42.85
CA ALA A 259 12.68 18.23 43.02
C ALA A 259 13.09 18.08 44.48
N ALA A 260 13.29 19.18 45.21
CA ALA A 260 13.63 19.16 46.64
C ALA A 260 12.54 18.47 47.47
N ASP A 261 11.26 18.70 47.15
CA ASP A 261 10.11 18.08 47.80
C ASP A 261 9.81 16.66 47.30
N ARG A 262 10.57 16.15 46.31
CA ARG A 262 10.31 14.88 45.61
C ARG A 262 8.90 14.77 45.00
N SER A 263 8.26 15.91 44.73
CA SER A 263 6.95 15.97 44.09
C SER A 263 7.03 16.13 42.56
N LEU A 264 8.24 16.32 42.02
CA LEU A 264 8.46 16.47 40.58
C LEU A 264 8.17 15.14 39.87
N THR A 265 7.21 15.15 38.96
CA THR A 265 6.94 14.00 38.07
C THR A 265 7.70 14.14 36.75
N PRO A 266 7.95 13.02 36.03
CA PRO A 266 8.64 13.06 34.73
C PRO A 266 7.95 13.96 33.69
N ASP A 267 6.62 13.96 33.65
CA ASP A 267 5.85 14.81 32.73
C ASP A 267 5.95 16.28 33.08
N GLN A 268 5.95 16.62 34.37
CA GLN A 268 6.16 18.00 34.81
C GLN A 268 7.59 18.46 34.50
N ALA A 269 8.59 17.60 34.75
CA ALA A 269 9.98 17.88 34.40
C ALA A 269 10.14 18.17 32.91
N ASP A 270 9.65 17.30 32.02
CA ASP A 270 9.74 17.50 30.57
C ASP A 270 8.96 18.74 30.09
N ARG A 271 7.85 19.11 30.74
CA ARG A 271 7.13 20.38 30.47
C ARG A 271 7.96 21.60 30.88
N LEU A 272 8.59 21.58 32.05
CA LEU A 272 9.41 22.68 32.54
C LEU A 272 10.69 22.84 31.73
N ILE A 273 11.38 21.74 31.39
CA ILE A 273 12.57 21.77 30.52
C ILE A 273 12.20 22.38 29.15
N ARG A 274 11.10 21.94 28.53
CA ARG A 274 10.62 22.54 27.27
C ARG A 274 10.25 24.01 27.42
N THR A 275 9.80 24.42 28.60
CA THR A 275 9.51 25.83 28.89
C THR A 275 10.81 26.64 28.93
N VAL A 276 11.85 26.13 29.58
CA VAL A 276 13.19 26.75 29.60
C VAL A 276 13.80 26.79 28.19
N GLU A 277 13.76 25.69 27.43
CA GLU A 277 14.26 25.64 26.04
C GLU A 277 13.62 26.70 25.14
N ARG A 278 12.30 26.89 25.22
CA ARG A 278 11.58 27.88 24.41
C ARG A 278 12.04 29.32 24.67
N THR A 279 12.61 29.59 25.84
CA THR A 279 13.20 30.90 26.12
C THR A 279 14.54 31.12 25.41
N GLY A 280 15.10 30.09 24.76
CA GLY A 280 16.40 30.12 24.09
C GLY A 280 17.59 30.10 25.06
N LYS A 281 17.37 29.74 26.33
CA LYS A 281 18.34 29.86 27.43
C LYS A 281 18.59 28.55 28.19
N LEU A 282 18.35 27.39 27.59
CA LEU A 282 18.85 26.12 28.14
C LEU A 282 20.33 25.98 27.74
N ASP A 283 21.20 26.62 28.51
CA ASP A 283 22.65 26.48 28.34
C ASP A 283 23.18 25.18 28.97
N ARG A 284 24.44 24.85 28.66
CA ARG A 284 25.11 23.62 29.10
C ARG A 284 25.08 23.46 30.62
N ASP A 285 25.33 24.54 31.36
CA ASP A 285 25.41 24.53 32.81
C ASP A 285 24.03 24.31 33.44
N THR A 286 23.00 24.96 32.89
CA THR A 286 21.60 24.75 33.29
C THR A 286 21.17 23.32 33.02
N ALA A 287 21.51 22.79 31.85
CA ALA A 287 21.15 21.42 31.48
C ALA A 287 21.81 20.39 32.41
N GLY A 288 23.10 20.58 32.74
CA GLY A 288 23.83 19.73 33.69
C GLY A 288 23.31 19.83 35.13
N HIS A 289 22.93 21.03 35.58
CA HIS A 289 22.30 21.21 36.89
C HIS A 289 20.95 20.49 36.99
N LEU A 290 20.07 20.70 36.01
CA LEU A 290 18.75 20.05 35.98
C LEU A 290 18.87 18.52 35.83
N SER A 291 19.85 18.00 35.08
CA SER A 291 20.04 16.55 34.96
C SER A 291 20.48 15.94 36.29
N GLY A 292 21.39 16.59 37.01
CA GLY A 292 21.81 16.15 38.35
C GLY A 292 20.65 16.10 39.36
N LEU A 293 19.71 17.06 39.28
CA LEU A 293 18.49 17.02 40.10
C LEU A 293 17.59 15.83 39.75
N ILE A 294 17.41 15.52 38.46
CA ILE A 294 16.63 14.35 38.05
C ILE A 294 17.32 13.05 38.48
N GLU A 295 18.63 12.93 38.30
CA GLU A 295 19.39 11.74 38.70
C GLU A 295 19.23 11.44 40.20
N ALA A 296 19.17 12.47 41.05
CA ALA A 296 18.88 12.31 42.48
C ALA A 296 17.44 11.81 42.78
N LEU A 297 16.49 12.02 41.87
CA LEU A 297 15.10 11.58 41.98
C LEU A 297 14.84 10.20 41.38
N VAL A 298 15.63 9.81 40.36
CA VAL A 298 15.36 8.69 39.45
C VAL A 298 15.20 7.34 40.14
N GLY A 299 15.75 7.13 41.33
CA GLY A 299 15.46 5.95 42.16
C GLY A 299 15.52 4.63 41.38
N ARG A 300 14.44 3.83 41.42
CA ARG A 300 14.29 2.57 40.67
C ARG A 300 13.46 2.68 39.39
N ASP A 301 12.91 3.86 39.05
CA ASP A 301 11.94 4.04 37.95
C ASP A 301 12.51 4.91 36.81
N GLU A 302 13.74 4.60 36.40
CA GLU A 302 14.52 5.34 35.37
C GLU A 302 13.80 5.41 34.01
N ARG A 303 12.94 4.42 33.70
CA ARG A 303 12.14 4.37 32.47
C ARG A 303 11.32 5.61 32.24
N ARG A 304 10.59 6.08 33.26
CA ARG A 304 9.70 7.24 33.11
C ARG A 304 10.49 8.53 32.94
N TRP A 305 11.72 8.59 33.45
CA TRP A 305 12.61 9.76 33.40
C TRP A 305 13.52 9.81 32.16
N HIS A 306 13.49 8.79 31.30
CA HIS A 306 14.34 8.71 30.11
C HIS A 306 14.23 9.94 29.22
N ARG A 307 13.01 10.36 28.88
CA ARG A 307 12.76 11.49 27.97
C ARG A 307 13.34 12.82 28.49
N PRO A 308 13.03 13.29 29.72
CA PRO A 308 13.61 14.53 30.22
C PRO A 308 15.13 14.44 30.39
N LEU A 309 15.69 13.30 30.85
CA LEU A 309 17.14 13.12 30.98
C LEU A 309 17.84 13.14 29.61
N ALA A 310 17.32 12.42 28.62
CA ALA A 310 17.90 12.36 27.28
C ALA A 310 17.99 13.74 26.62
N ARG A 311 17.01 14.61 26.89
CA ARG A 311 16.99 16.00 26.43
C ARG A 311 18.07 16.82 27.13
N LEU A 312 18.16 16.74 28.45
CA LEU A 312 19.15 17.49 29.24
C LEU A 312 20.59 17.05 28.95
N LEU A 313 20.87 15.74 28.92
CA LEU A 313 22.23 15.23 28.66
C LEU A 313 22.73 15.62 27.26
N ARG A 314 21.83 15.69 26.27
CA ARG A 314 22.15 16.15 24.92
C ARG A 314 22.57 17.62 24.92
N GLU A 315 21.84 18.49 25.61
CA GLU A 315 22.14 19.92 25.71
C GLU A 315 23.35 20.21 26.63
N ALA A 316 23.55 19.39 27.66
CA ALA A 316 24.74 19.41 28.51
C ALA A 316 26.02 18.96 27.77
N GLY A 317 25.88 18.37 26.58
CA GLY A 317 27.00 17.87 25.78
C GLY A 317 27.71 16.67 26.40
N ASP A 318 27.06 15.97 27.35
CA ASP A 318 27.59 14.73 27.93
C ASP A 318 27.21 13.54 27.03
N GLU A 319 27.96 13.37 25.94
CA GLU A 319 27.70 12.32 24.96
C GLU A 319 27.82 10.91 25.57
N ALA A 320 28.70 10.72 26.56
CA ALA A 320 28.91 9.42 27.20
C ALA A 320 27.71 9.02 28.08
N ALA A 321 27.25 9.92 28.95
CA ALA A 321 26.05 9.68 29.76
C ALA A 321 24.80 9.53 28.88
N PHE A 322 24.69 10.36 27.83
CA PHE A 322 23.58 10.28 26.89
C PHE A 322 23.53 8.92 26.16
N LEU A 323 24.66 8.41 25.65
CA LEU A 323 24.70 7.10 25.01
C LEU A 323 24.41 5.97 26.02
N THR A 324 24.96 6.04 27.22
CA THR A 324 24.68 5.06 28.30
C THR A 324 23.18 4.99 28.61
N LEU A 325 22.50 6.13 28.68
CA LEU A 325 21.06 6.21 28.87
C LEU A 325 20.29 5.56 27.69
N GLN A 326 20.73 5.77 26.44
CA GLN A 326 20.09 5.11 25.28
C GLN A 326 20.31 3.60 25.27
N GLU A 327 21.50 3.12 25.63
CA GLU A 327 21.77 1.70 25.74
C GLU A 327 20.88 1.03 26.80
N ARG A 328 20.77 1.63 27.99
CA ARG A 328 19.87 1.12 29.05
C ARG A 328 18.42 1.09 28.58
N ALA A 329 17.94 2.16 27.93
CA ALA A 329 16.59 2.22 27.40
C ALA A 329 16.31 1.08 26.40
N LEU A 330 17.29 0.74 25.56
CA LEU A 330 17.17 -0.36 24.61
C LEU A 330 17.35 -1.76 25.26
N ARG A 331 18.10 -1.85 26.38
CA ARG A 331 18.16 -3.07 27.19
C ARG A 331 16.80 -3.37 27.83
N GLU A 332 16.13 -2.34 28.29
CA GLU A 332 14.87 -2.40 29.02
C GLU A 332 13.64 -2.53 28.11
N ASP A 333 13.66 -1.85 26.98
CA ASP A 333 12.65 -1.90 25.91
C ASP A 333 13.36 -2.12 24.56
N PRO A 334 13.46 -3.38 24.09
CA PRO A 334 14.11 -3.71 22.82
C PRO A 334 13.51 -3.02 21.60
N ASP A 335 12.25 -2.57 21.68
CA ASP A 335 11.52 -1.93 20.58
C ASP A 335 11.60 -0.39 20.65
N ASN A 336 12.41 0.17 21.55
CA ASN A 336 12.58 1.61 21.68
C ASN A 336 13.27 2.22 20.45
N GLY A 337 12.46 2.63 19.48
CA GLY A 337 12.91 3.17 18.20
C GLY A 337 13.70 4.49 18.32
N GLU A 338 13.47 5.30 19.35
CA GLU A 338 14.25 6.53 19.56
C GLU A 338 15.67 6.23 20.04
N ALA A 339 15.83 5.34 21.02
CA ALA A 339 17.13 4.87 21.47
C ALA A 339 17.89 4.16 20.35
N ALA A 340 17.22 3.25 19.64
CA ALA A 340 17.77 2.54 18.49
C ALA A 340 18.26 3.51 17.40
N ARG A 341 17.49 4.55 17.07
CA ARG A 341 17.89 5.60 16.11
C ARG A 341 19.21 6.25 16.53
N VAL A 342 19.32 6.69 17.79
CA VAL A 342 20.52 7.40 18.27
C VAL A 342 21.76 6.51 18.19
N ILE A 343 21.65 5.27 18.68
CA ILE A 343 22.74 4.30 18.68
C ILE A 343 23.20 4.01 17.26
N VAL A 344 22.25 3.79 16.35
CA VAL A 344 22.53 3.51 14.94
C VAL A 344 23.13 4.73 14.21
N GLU A 345 22.66 5.94 14.47
CA GLU A 345 23.23 7.16 13.89
C GLU A 345 24.68 7.36 14.38
N ARG A 346 24.96 7.07 15.65
CA ARG A 346 26.32 7.08 16.19
C ARG A 346 27.18 5.99 15.55
N LEU A 347 26.64 4.79 15.38
CA LEU A 347 27.32 3.68 14.72
C LEU A 347 27.73 4.06 13.29
N VAL A 348 26.80 4.59 12.49
CA VAL A 348 27.07 5.01 11.11
C VAL A 348 28.13 6.11 11.07
N ARG A 349 28.07 7.08 11.99
CA ARG A 349 29.09 8.13 12.11
C ARG A 349 30.48 7.53 12.37
N ASN A 350 30.59 6.58 13.29
CA ASN A 350 31.85 5.90 13.59
C ASN A 350 32.36 5.11 12.37
N LEU A 351 31.49 4.33 11.71
CA LEU A 351 31.87 3.55 10.53
C LEU A 351 32.37 4.44 9.38
N ARG A 352 31.73 5.59 9.16
CA ARG A 352 32.19 6.59 8.17
C ARG A 352 33.56 7.19 8.53
N ALA A 353 33.86 7.30 9.82
CA ALA A 353 35.15 7.75 10.32
C ALA A 353 36.21 6.64 10.36
N GLY A 354 35.88 5.41 9.96
CA GLY A 354 36.76 4.25 10.04
C GLY A 354 36.99 3.74 11.48
N LEU A 355 36.11 4.10 12.41
CA LEU A 355 36.16 3.68 13.81
C LEU A 355 35.31 2.42 14.03
N ALA A 356 35.71 1.61 15.00
CA ALA A 356 34.93 0.45 15.44
C ALA A 356 33.60 0.87 16.09
N SER A 357 32.68 -0.08 16.20
CA SER A 357 31.48 0.10 17.02
C SER A 357 31.87 0.34 18.48
N PRO A 358 31.31 1.38 19.12
CA PRO A 358 31.50 1.60 20.56
C PRO A 358 30.53 0.77 21.41
N PHE A 359 29.61 0.03 20.79
CA PHE A 359 28.51 -0.67 21.45
C PHE A 359 28.74 -2.18 21.48
N ASP A 360 28.30 -2.80 22.57
CA ASP A 360 28.26 -4.24 22.73
C ASP A 360 27.36 -4.91 21.67
N SER A 361 27.66 -6.18 21.37
CA SER A 361 26.95 -6.93 20.32
C SER A 361 25.44 -7.06 20.58
N ASP A 362 25.00 -7.20 21.84
CA ASP A 362 23.60 -7.29 22.22
C ASP A 362 22.83 -5.99 21.94
N ILE A 363 23.44 -4.85 22.27
CA ILE A 363 22.91 -3.51 21.98
C ILE A 363 22.82 -3.29 20.48
N LEU A 364 23.87 -3.63 19.74
CA LEU A 364 23.89 -3.47 18.28
C LEU A 364 22.78 -4.26 17.61
N ASP A 365 22.57 -5.52 18.01
CA ASP A 365 21.54 -6.37 17.40
C ASP A 365 20.13 -5.81 17.64
N ARG A 366 19.85 -5.36 18.86
CA ARG A 366 18.59 -4.68 19.20
C ARG A 366 18.44 -3.37 18.44
N ALA A 367 19.50 -2.58 18.32
CA ALA A 367 19.44 -1.26 17.70
C ALA A 367 19.18 -1.39 16.20
N LEU A 368 19.83 -2.35 15.52
CA LEU A 368 19.57 -2.64 14.11
C LEU A 368 18.15 -3.20 13.90
N SER A 369 17.63 -3.99 14.84
CA SER A 369 16.28 -4.55 14.79
C SER A 369 15.19 -3.49 14.99
N ALA A 370 15.38 -2.56 15.93
CA ALA A 370 14.40 -1.53 16.28
C ALA A 370 14.58 -0.20 15.52
N ALA A 371 15.67 -0.03 14.76
CA ALA A 371 15.95 1.20 14.01
C ALA A 371 14.76 1.64 13.16
N PRO A 372 14.24 2.87 13.33
CA PRO A 372 13.09 3.35 12.57
C PRO A 372 13.35 3.34 11.06
N GLN A 373 12.34 2.97 10.28
CA GLN A 373 12.44 2.93 8.81
C GLN A 373 12.85 4.28 8.20
N GLN A 374 12.46 5.40 8.82
CA GLN A 374 12.87 6.74 8.39
C GLN A 374 14.38 6.97 8.53
N THR A 375 15.01 6.39 9.56
CA THR A 375 16.46 6.46 9.78
C THR A 375 17.20 5.62 8.75
N LEU A 376 16.74 4.38 8.53
CA LEU A 376 17.32 3.46 7.53
C LEU A 376 17.27 4.05 6.12
N ALA A 377 16.20 4.75 5.75
CA ALA A 377 16.03 5.35 4.43
C ALA A 377 17.08 6.43 4.10
N ARG A 378 17.69 7.05 5.12
CA ARG A 378 18.72 8.09 4.96
C ARG A 378 20.11 7.52 4.67
N TRP A 379 20.30 6.21 4.79
CA TRP A 379 21.60 5.59 4.56
C TRP A 379 22.01 5.62 3.09
N SER A 380 23.27 5.96 2.84
CA SER A 380 23.89 5.82 1.52
C SER A 380 24.11 4.35 1.16
N ALA A 381 24.54 4.06 -0.07
CA ALA A 381 24.92 2.70 -0.45
C ALA A 381 26.13 2.21 0.37
N ASP A 382 27.08 3.11 0.66
CA ASP A 382 28.28 2.80 1.44
C ASP A 382 27.94 2.54 2.91
N ASP A 383 27.01 3.28 3.49
CA ASP A 383 26.53 3.04 4.86
C ASP A 383 25.90 1.66 4.99
N VAL A 384 25.03 1.30 4.03
CA VAL A 384 24.39 -0.03 3.99
C VAL A 384 25.46 -1.12 3.87
N ALA A 385 26.45 -0.96 2.99
CA ALA A 385 27.51 -1.93 2.82
C ALA A 385 28.36 -2.08 4.10
N ALA A 386 28.72 -0.97 4.76
CA ALA A 386 29.49 -0.97 6.00
C ALA A 386 28.73 -1.65 7.15
N ILE A 387 27.44 -1.35 7.31
CA ILE A 387 26.59 -1.94 8.36
C ILE A 387 26.33 -3.42 8.11
N VAL A 388 26.06 -3.82 6.86
CA VAL A 388 25.90 -5.24 6.51
C VAL A 388 27.22 -6.00 6.71
N GLY A 389 28.36 -5.38 6.39
CA GLY A 389 29.69 -5.93 6.66
C GLY A 389 29.93 -6.13 8.16
N LEU A 390 29.63 -5.10 8.97
CA LEU A 390 29.69 -5.19 10.42
C LEU A 390 28.76 -6.30 10.96
N ALA A 391 27.49 -6.32 10.54
CA ALA A 391 26.54 -7.33 10.98
C ALA A 391 26.98 -8.76 10.61
N THR A 392 27.57 -8.93 9.42
CA THR A 392 28.13 -10.22 8.98
C THR A 392 29.31 -10.63 9.85
N HIS A 393 30.19 -9.69 10.23
CA HIS A 393 31.35 -9.96 11.07
C HIS A 393 30.99 -10.22 12.54
N THR A 394 30.06 -9.44 13.10
CA THR A 394 29.67 -9.50 14.52
C THR A 394 28.67 -10.62 14.81
N PHE A 395 27.70 -10.85 13.93
CA PHE A 395 26.59 -11.79 14.16
C PHE A 395 26.56 -13.00 13.22
N GLY A 396 27.45 -13.03 12.23
CA GLY A 396 27.48 -14.04 11.18
C GLY A 396 26.54 -13.76 10.00
N ALA A 397 26.75 -14.50 8.91
CA ALA A 397 26.03 -14.32 7.65
C ALA A 397 24.51 -14.49 7.78
N ARG A 398 24.05 -15.40 8.67
CA ARG A 398 22.61 -15.70 8.84
C ARG A 398 21.87 -14.47 9.37
N ARG A 399 22.37 -13.87 10.44
CA ARG A 399 21.74 -12.70 11.03
C ARG A 399 21.79 -11.49 10.09
N ALA A 400 22.90 -11.31 9.36
CA ALA A 400 23.00 -10.29 8.33
C ALA A 400 21.99 -10.49 7.19
N ALA A 401 21.76 -11.72 6.74
CA ALA A 401 20.76 -12.04 5.71
C ALA A 401 19.33 -11.72 6.16
N HIS A 402 18.97 -12.05 7.41
CA HIS A 402 17.69 -11.65 8.00
C HIS A 402 17.57 -10.13 8.13
N PHE A 403 18.60 -9.44 8.64
CA PHE A 403 18.60 -7.98 8.72
C PHE A 403 18.36 -7.32 7.35
N VAL A 404 19.04 -7.77 6.29
CA VAL A 404 18.83 -7.25 4.94
C VAL A 404 17.41 -7.56 4.44
N SER A 405 16.94 -8.80 4.60
CA SER A 405 15.67 -9.25 4.01
C SER A 405 14.42 -8.77 4.76
N GLU A 406 14.49 -8.65 6.08
CA GLU A 406 13.36 -8.31 6.97
C GLU A 406 13.38 -6.86 7.43
N ARG A 407 14.53 -6.18 7.43
CA ARG A 407 14.60 -4.74 7.80
C ARG A 407 14.82 -3.86 6.59
N LEU A 408 15.93 -4.06 5.86
CA LEU A 408 16.32 -3.14 4.79
C LEU A 408 15.41 -3.25 3.57
N LEU A 409 15.06 -4.46 3.14
CA LEU A 409 14.19 -4.66 1.98
C LEU A 409 12.70 -4.37 2.27
N GLN A 410 12.29 -4.25 3.54
CA GLN A 410 10.96 -3.73 3.89
C GLN A 410 10.86 -2.21 3.76
N ASN A 411 12.00 -1.51 3.72
CA ASN A 411 12.03 -0.07 3.53
C ASN A 411 11.68 0.31 2.09
N ARG A 412 10.70 1.21 1.92
CA ARG A 412 10.22 1.64 0.59
C ARG A 412 11.29 2.30 -0.28
N GLU A 413 12.24 3.01 0.31
CA GLU A 413 13.30 3.69 -0.43
C GLU A 413 14.48 2.77 -0.71
N LEU A 414 14.90 1.98 0.28
CA LEU A 414 16.04 1.06 0.09
C LEU A 414 15.70 -0.08 -0.87
N LYS A 415 14.45 -0.58 -0.87
CA LYS A 415 14.04 -1.67 -1.78
C LYS A 415 14.08 -1.28 -3.26
N LYS A 416 14.19 0.00 -3.60
CA LYS A 416 14.38 0.45 -5.00
C LYS A 416 15.82 0.26 -5.50
N ARG A 417 16.76 -0.04 -4.60
CA ARG A 417 18.19 -0.17 -4.91
C ARG A 417 18.52 -1.61 -5.30
N ASP A 418 18.83 -1.83 -6.57
CA ASP A 418 19.12 -3.17 -7.09
C ASP A 418 20.35 -3.82 -6.42
N GLY A 419 21.34 -3.00 -6.02
CA GLY A 419 22.51 -3.47 -5.28
C GLY A 419 22.17 -4.11 -3.93
N LEU A 420 21.11 -3.65 -3.26
CA LEU A 420 20.67 -4.24 -1.98
C LEU A 420 20.06 -5.64 -2.21
N TRP A 421 19.27 -5.80 -3.26
CA TRP A 421 18.73 -7.11 -3.65
C TRP A 421 19.83 -8.07 -4.08
N ALA A 422 20.83 -7.60 -4.83
CA ALA A 422 21.97 -8.42 -5.21
C ALA A 422 22.73 -8.92 -3.96
N ARG A 423 23.03 -8.03 -3.01
CA ARG A 423 23.69 -8.42 -1.75
C ARG A 423 22.85 -9.37 -0.92
N ALA A 424 21.53 -9.18 -0.88
CA ALA A 424 20.63 -10.10 -0.20
C ALA A 424 20.69 -11.50 -0.82
N LEU A 425 20.62 -11.62 -2.14
CA LEU A 425 20.75 -12.90 -2.84
C LEU A 425 22.12 -13.55 -2.61
N ASP A 426 23.20 -12.77 -2.58
CA ASP A 426 24.54 -13.27 -2.27
C ASP A 426 24.61 -13.86 -0.86
N LEU A 427 24.11 -13.15 0.16
CA LEU A 427 24.08 -13.63 1.54
C LEU A 427 23.27 -14.92 1.70
N TRP A 428 22.09 -15.01 1.07
CA TRP A 428 21.28 -16.24 1.12
C TRP A 428 21.91 -17.39 0.33
N THR A 429 22.71 -17.09 -0.70
CA THR A 429 23.51 -18.11 -1.40
C THR A 429 24.67 -18.61 -0.53
N GLU A 430 25.35 -17.71 0.20
CA GLU A 430 26.43 -18.06 1.15
C GLU A 430 25.93 -18.95 2.30
N LEU A 431 24.64 -18.86 2.66
CA LEU A 431 24.02 -19.66 3.72
C LEU A 431 23.63 -21.08 3.32
N ASP A 432 23.63 -21.38 2.02
CA ASP A 432 23.14 -22.65 1.47
C ASP A 432 21.70 -23.01 1.90
N ASP A 433 20.88 -21.99 2.20
CA ASP A 433 19.45 -22.15 2.48
C ASP A 433 18.66 -21.97 1.19
N GLU A 434 18.38 -23.09 0.53
CA GLU A 434 17.74 -23.07 -0.78
C GLU A 434 16.32 -22.51 -0.76
N ASP A 435 15.55 -22.76 0.30
CA ASP A 435 14.14 -22.35 0.38
C ASP A 435 14.04 -20.85 0.63
N GLY A 436 14.83 -20.32 1.57
CA GLY A 436 14.89 -18.89 1.81
C GLY A 436 15.45 -18.10 0.62
N LEU A 437 16.43 -18.67 -0.09
CA LEU A 437 16.95 -18.09 -1.34
C LEU A 437 15.89 -18.05 -2.43
N LEU A 438 15.10 -19.12 -2.61
CA LEU A 438 14.02 -19.20 -3.59
C LEU A 438 12.91 -18.18 -3.29
N GLU A 439 12.51 -18.06 -2.01
CA GLU A 439 11.51 -17.09 -1.57
C GLU A 439 11.98 -15.65 -1.84
N LEU A 440 13.22 -15.32 -1.43
CA LEU A 440 13.80 -14.01 -1.65
C LEU A 440 13.91 -13.69 -3.14
N ALA A 441 14.33 -14.65 -3.97
CA ALA A 441 14.45 -14.47 -5.41
C ALA A 441 13.07 -14.24 -6.06
N ARG A 442 12.03 -15.00 -5.69
CA ARG A 442 10.65 -14.74 -6.13
C ARG A 442 10.18 -13.33 -5.76
N ARG A 443 10.48 -12.87 -4.54
CA ARG A 443 10.16 -11.51 -4.09
C ARG A 443 10.90 -10.46 -4.93
N ALA A 444 12.17 -10.70 -5.26
CA ALA A 444 12.97 -9.82 -6.10
C ALA A 444 12.46 -9.74 -7.54
N VAL A 445 11.95 -10.85 -8.11
CA VAL A 445 11.27 -10.85 -9.40
C VAL A 445 10.00 -10.00 -9.34
N LYS A 446 9.15 -10.23 -8.33
CA LYS A 446 7.88 -9.51 -8.18
C LYS A 446 8.06 -8.00 -8.02
N GLU A 447 9.01 -7.57 -7.18
CA GLU A 447 9.18 -6.16 -6.81
C GLU A 447 10.08 -5.37 -7.79
N ARG A 448 11.10 -6.02 -8.36
CA ARG A 448 12.16 -5.34 -9.14
C ARG A 448 12.40 -5.92 -10.51
N ASN A 449 11.79 -7.07 -10.83
CA ASN A 449 11.97 -7.76 -12.10
C ASN A 449 13.44 -8.07 -12.45
N LEU A 450 14.26 -8.42 -11.44
CA LEU A 450 15.69 -8.62 -11.63
C LEU A 450 15.99 -9.88 -12.47
N ALA A 451 16.81 -9.72 -13.50
CA ALA A 451 17.20 -10.82 -14.39
C ALA A 451 17.93 -11.95 -13.64
N ARG A 452 18.86 -11.61 -12.74
CA ARG A 452 19.56 -12.58 -11.90
C ARG A 452 18.60 -13.41 -11.03
N ALA A 453 17.57 -12.78 -10.46
CA ALA A 453 16.59 -13.46 -9.64
C ALA A 453 15.72 -14.42 -10.46
N ARG A 454 15.29 -14.01 -11.66
CA ARG A 454 14.56 -14.89 -12.61
C ARG A 454 15.36 -16.14 -12.97
N LEU A 455 16.64 -15.97 -13.29
CA LEU A 455 17.54 -17.10 -13.61
C LEU A 455 17.69 -18.04 -12.41
N LEU A 456 17.86 -17.50 -11.21
CA LEU A 456 18.01 -18.28 -9.99
C LEU A 456 16.74 -19.10 -9.70
N VAL A 457 15.56 -18.48 -9.75
CA VAL A 457 14.28 -19.19 -9.53
C VAL A 457 14.12 -20.30 -10.57
N ALA A 458 14.34 -19.99 -11.86
CA ALA A 458 14.19 -20.99 -12.92
C ALA A 458 15.19 -22.15 -12.80
N GLU A 459 16.44 -21.88 -12.44
CA GLU A 459 17.45 -22.90 -12.22
C GLU A 459 17.09 -23.83 -11.05
N ARG A 460 16.59 -23.28 -9.94
CA ARG A 460 16.19 -24.05 -8.76
C ARG A 460 14.92 -24.87 -8.99
N LEU A 461 13.90 -24.30 -9.64
CA LEU A 461 12.70 -25.04 -10.03
C LEU A 461 13.02 -26.19 -10.99
N LEU A 462 13.91 -25.95 -11.96
CA LEU A 462 14.38 -26.99 -12.86
C LEU A 462 15.17 -28.09 -12.12
N ALA A 463 16.00 -27.73 -11.15
CA ALA A 463 16.75 -28.70 -10.35
C ALA A 463 15.84 -29.58 -9.47
N ARG A 464 14.77 -29.00 -8.92
CA ARG A 464 13.77 -29.71 -8.09
C ARG A 464 12.74 -30.49 -8.92
N GLY A 465 12.60 -30.16 -10.21
CA GLY A 465 11.57 -30.76 -11.06
C GLY A 465 10.15 -30.26 -10.73
N GLU A 466 10.03 -29.14 -10.02
CA GLU A 466 8.77 -28.60 -9.51
C GLU A 466 8.40 -27.31 -10.25
N ARG A 467 7.09 -27.08 -10.47
CA ARG A 467 6.54 -25.85 -11.07
C ARG A 467 7.31 -25.40 -12.33
N LEU A 468 7.56 -26.35 -13.23
CA LEU A 468 8.36 -26.15 -14.45
C LEU A 468 7.71 -25.17 -15.44
N ASP A 469 6.41 -24.97 -15.33
CA ASP A 469 5.64 -23.91 -15.98
C ASP A 469 6.07 -22.51 -15.50
N GLU A 470 6.16 -22.29 -14.18
CA GLU A 470 6.67 -21.04 -13.59
C GLU A 470 8.10 -20.75 -14.08
N ALA A 471 8.94 -21.78 -14.19
CA ALA A 471 10.30 -21.64 -14.72
C ALA A 471 10.31 -21.17 -16.19
N ASP A 472 9.44 -21.70 -17.07
CA ASP A 472 9.37 -21.26 -18.49
C ASP A 472 8.90 -19.81 -18.61
N GLU A 473 7.91 -19.42 -17.81
CA GLU A 473 7.38 -18.04 -17.77
C GLU A 473 8.44 -17.02 -17.32
N LEU A 474 9.25 -17.38 -16.33
CA LEU A 474 10.32 -16.51 -15.84
C LEU A 474 11.45 -16.33 -16.85
N LEU A 475 11.77 -17.37 -17.63
CA LEU A 475 12.83 -17.35 -18.63
C LEU A 475 12.43 -16.62 -19.93
N ARG A 476 11.15 -16.66 -20.32
CA ARG A 476 10.69 -16.14 -21.62
C ARG A 476 11.10 -14.68 -21.88
N PRO A 477 10.90 -13.72 -20.95
CA PRO A 477 11.33 -12.33 -21.16
C PRO A 477 12.86 -12.15 -21.25
N LEU A 478 13.64 -13.08 -20.68
CA LEU A 478 15.10 -13.03 -20.73
C LEU A 478 15.65 -13.58 -22.05
N CYS A 479 14.98 -14.56 -22.66
CA CYS A 479 15.34 -15.06 -23.98
C CYS A 479 15.21 -14.00 -25.08
N ASP A 480 14.27 -13.06 -24.93
CA ASP A 480 14.08 -11.96 -25.89
C ASP A 480 15.08 -10.80 -25.66
N ALA A 481 15.80 -10.81 -24.54
CA ALA A 481 16.78 -9.79 -24.17
C ALA A 481 18.16 -10.02 -24.80
N ARG A 482 19.06 -9.03 -24.69
CA ARG A 482 20.46 -9.14 -25.11
C ARG A 482 21.37 -9.10 -23.88
N GLY A 483 22.32 -10.03 -23.77
CA GLY A 483 23.29 -10.05 -22.67
C GLY A 483 23.71 -11.46 -22.26
N PRO A 484 24.62 -11.58 -21.27
CA PRO A 484 25.00 -12.87 -20.71
C PRO A 484 23.81 -13.61 -20.07
N GLU A 485 22.85 -12.87 -19.50
CA GLU A 485 21.63 -13.42 -18.90
C GLU A 485 20.74 -14.10 -19.94
N ALA A 486 20.68 -13.57 -21.17
CA ALA A 486 19.91 -14.16 -22.26
C ALA A 486 20.50 -15.51 -22.69
N ALA A 487 21.83 -15.61 -22.77
CA ALA A 487 22.50 -16.87 -23.09
C ALA A 487 22.26 -17.94 -22.02
N GLN A 488 22.30 -17.56 -20.74
CA GLN A 488 21.96 -18.45 -19.64
C GLN A 488 20.48 -18.85 -19.66
N ALA A 489 19.58 -17.91 -19.96
CA ALA A 489 18.15 -18.17 -20.08
C ALA A 489 17.84 -19.17 -21.20
N HIS A 490 18.47 -19.02 -22.38
CA HIS A 490 18.36 -20.00 -23.47
C HIS A 490 18.84 -21.39 -23.03
N LYS A 491 20.01 -21.47 -22.39
CA LYS A 491 20.54 -22.76 -21.89
C LYS A 491 19.61 -23.44 -20.88
N LEU A 492 19.02 -22.67 -19.96
CA LEU A 492 18.06 -23.19 -19.00
C LEU A 492 16.74 -23.60 -19.67
N ARG A 493 16.26 -22.82 -20.64
CA ARG A 493 15.03 -23.11 -21.38
C ARG A 493 15.16 -24.36 -22.25
N ASP A 494 16.33 -24.59 -22.86
CA ASP A 494 16.61 -25.83 -23.61
C ASP A 494 16.59 -27.06 -22.69
N ARG A 495 17.18 -26.96 -21.50
CA ARG A 495 17.12 -28.03 -20.48
C ARG A 495 15.68 -28.27 -19.99
N LEU A 496 14.93 -27.20 -19.77
CA LEU A 496 13.54 -27.24 -19.35
C LEU A 496 12.65 -27.91 -20.39
N ALA A 497 12.82 -27.56 -21.68
CA ALA A 497 12.11 -28.18 -22.80
C ALA A 497 12.41 -29.69 -22.93
N ALA A 498 13.63 -30.12 -22.58
CA ALA A 498 14.01 -31.53 -22.55
C ALA A 498 13.44 -32.30 -21.34
N HIS A 499 12.96 -31.62 -20.30
CA HIS A 499 12.55 -32.24 -19.03
C HIS A 499 11.31 -33.14 -19.19
N PRO A 500 11.34 -34.42 -18.77
CA PRO A 500 10.22 -35.35 -18.95
C PRO A 500 8.92 -34.89 -18.29
N ALA A 501 9.00 -34.35 -17.06
CA ALA A 501 7.80 -33.91 -16.32
C ALA A 501 7.08 -32.73 -16.99
N LEU A 502 7.81 -31.77 -17.58
CA LEU A 502 7.19 -30.67 -18.30
C LEU A 502 6.53 -31.17 -19.60
N ARG A 503 7.17 -32.12 -20.29
CA ARG A 503 6.58 -32.76 -21.48
C ARG A 503 5.31 -33.53 -21.13
N ALA A 504 5.31 -34.29 -20.04
CA ALA A 504 4.13 -34.98 -19.53
C ALA A 504 3.01 -34.00 -19.14
N GLY A 505 3.32 -32.95 -18.38
CA GLY A 505 2.33 -31.93 -18.00
C GLY A 505 1.72 -31.18 -19.18
N ARG A 506 2.53 -30.82 -20.19
CA ARG A 506 2.02 -30.22 -21.45
C ARG A 506 1.13 -31.19 -22.21
N ARG A 507 1.47 -32.47 -22.25
CA ARG A 507 0.65 -33.52 -22.86
C ARG A 507 -0.68 -33.68 -22.12
N ASP A 508 -0.65 -33.76 -20.80
CA ASP A 508 -1.86 -33.98 -20.00
C ASP A 508 -2.80 -32.75 -20.09
N ALA A 509 -2.26 -31.54 -20.12
CA ALA A 509 -3.03 -30.32 -20.39
C ALA A 509 -3.66 -30.31 -21.79
N LEU A 510 -2.95 -30.85 -22.80
CA LEU A 510 -3.47 -31.01 -24.16
C LEU A 510 -4.57 -32.07 -24.22
N MET A 511 -4.41 -33.21 -23.54
CA MET A 511 -5.44 -34.26 -23.44
C MET A 511 -6.71 -33.73 -22.78
N ALA A 512 -6.58 -33.00 -21.66
CA ALA A 512 -7.71 -32.37 -20.98
C ALA A 512 -8.38 -31.32 -21.87
N PHE A 513 -7.61 -30.57 -22.66
CA PHE A 513 -8.16 -29.66 -23.65
C PHE A 513 -8.96 -30.41 -24.74
N GLU A 514 -8.40 -31.48 -25.31
CA GLU A 514 -9.04 -32.32 -26.33
C GLU A 514 -10.35 -32.92 -25.83
N GLU A 515 -10.35 -33.49 -24.63
CA GLU A 515 -11.54 -34.03 -23.96
C GLU A 515 -12.61 -32.95 -23.79
N ARG A 516 -12.22 -31.78 -23.28
CA ARG A 516 -13.13 -30.63 -23.09
C ARG A 516 -13.75 -30.15 -24.40
N ILE A 517 -12.99 -30.12 -25.49
CA ILE A 517 -13.52 -29.67 -26.79
C ILE A 517 -14.27 -30.78 -27.53
N GLY A 518 -14.16 -32.04 -27.08
CA GLY A 518 -14.85 -33.21 -27.62
C GLY A 518 -14.10 -33.93 -28.75
N VAL A 519 -12.78 -33.75 -28.86
CA VAL A 519 -11.97 -34.51 -29.84
C VAL A 519 -11.95 -35.98 -29.42
N GLY A 520 -12.14 -36.89 -30.38
CA GLY A 520 -12.30 -38.33 -30.12
C GLY A 520 -13.74 -38.77 -29.83
N THR A 521 -14.71 -37.85 -29.92
CA THR A 521 -16.15 -38.14 -29.84
C THR A 521 -16.84 -37.96 -31.20
N ASP A 522 -18.13 -38.27 -31.28
CA ASP A 522 -18.95 -38.03 -32.48
C ASP A 522 -19.27 -36.54 -32.73
N LYS A 523 -18.76 -35.64 -31.88
CA LYS A 523 -18.93 -34.19 -32.04
C LYS A 523 -18.28 -33.73 -33.34
N ARG A 524 -19.07 -33.06 -34.17
CA ARG A 524 -18.57 -32.43 -35.39
C ARG A 524 -17.92 -31.08 -35.09
N PHE A 525 -16.79 -30.84 -35.74
CA PHE A 525 -16.04 -29.60 -35.66
C PHE A 525 -16.13 -28.83 -36.98
N THR A 526 -16.30 -27.51 -36.93
CA THR A 526 -16.24 -26.64 -38.11
C THR A 526 -14.80 -26.46 -38.57
N LEU A 527 -14.45 -27.06 -39.71
CA LEU A 527 -13.12 -27.04 -40.29
C LEU A 527 -13.10 -26.18 -41.54
N ARG A 528 -12.18 -25.22 -41.58
CA ARG A 528 -12.00 -24.30 -42.71
C ARG A 528 -10.90 -24.80 -43.63
N VAL A 529 -11.18 -24.89 -44.92
CA VAL A 529 -10.19 -25.27 -45.94
C VAL A 529 -9.13 -24.18 -46.09
N ILE A 530 -7.86 -24.55 -45.91
CA ILE A 530 -6.71 -23.65 -46.13
C ILE A 530 -6.07 -23.90 -47.49
N HIS A 531 -5.97 -25.18 -47.88
CA HIS A 531 -5.26 -25.60 -49.07
C HIS A 531 -5.86 -26.90 -49.63
N THR A 532 -5.82 -27.07 -50.94
CA THR A 532 -6.33 -28.27 -51.62
C THR A 532 -5.32 -28.81 -52.62
N THR A 533 -5.30 -30.12 -52.76
CA THR A 533 -4.50 -30.89 -53.72
C THR A 533 -5.39 -31.95 -54.37
N PRO A 534 -4.96 -32.64 -55.45
CA PRO A 534 -5.75 -33.73 -56.01
C PRO A 534 -6.04 -34.88 -55.03
N ALA A 535 -5.21 -35.06 -54.00
CA ALA A 535 -5.33 -36.17 -53.06
C ALA A 535 -6.01 -35.79 -51.73
N TYR A 536 -5.96 -34.52 -51.33
CA TYR A 536 -6.46 -34.08 -50.02
C TYR A 536 -6.75 -32.58 -49.94
N ALA A 537 -7.57 -32.20 -48.96
CA ALA A 537 -7.74 -30.84 -48.46
C ALA A 537 -7.11 -30.69 -47.06
N LEU A 538 -6.25 -29.69 -46.89
CA LEU A 538 -5.75 -29.27 -45.57
C LEU A 538 -6.75 -28.31 -44.96
N VAL A 539 -7.25 -28.66 -43.78
CA VAL A 539 -8.29 -27.90 -43.07
C VAL A 539 -7.83 -27.54 -41.65
N GLU A 540 -8.37 -26.46 -41.12
CA GLU A 540 -8.04 -25.92 -39.79
C GLU A 540 -9.29 -25.65 -38.98
N LEU A 541 -9.24 -25.95 -37.69
CA LEU A 541 -10.29 -25.62 -36.76
C LEU A 541 -10.31 -24.11 -36.50
N GLY A 542 -11.37 -23.43 -36.94
CA GLY A 542 -11.44 -21.97 -36.88
C GLY A 542 -11.91 -21.38 -35.55
N GLU A 543 -12.64 -22.14 -34.73
CA GLU A 543 -13.44 -21.60 -33.62
C GLU A 543 -12.73 -21.59 -32.26
N LEU A 544 -11.60 -22.29 -32.11
CA LEU A 544 -10.93 -22.46 -30.81
C LEU A 544 -9.42 -22.22 -30.94
N SER A 545 -8.90 -21.26 -30.17
CA SER A 545 -7.46 -21.07 -30.00
C SER A 545 -6.87 -22.29 -29.29
N ALA A 546 -5.76 -22.83 -29.82
CA ALA A 546 -5.03 -23.90 -29.13
C ALA A 546 -4.43 -23.36 -27.81
N PRO A 547 -4.26 -24.20 -26.77
CA PRO A 547 -3.55 -23.81 -25.55
C PRO A 547 -2.12 -23.33 -25.86
N ASP A 548 -1.57 -22.44 -25.04
CA ASP A 548 -0.18 -21.93 -25.18
C ASP A 548 0.90 -23.03 -25.17
N ALA A 549 0.56 -24.22 -24.68
CA ALA A 549 1.41 -25.42 -24.76
C ALA A 549 1.60 -25.95 -26.19
N TYR A 550 0.81 -25.46 -27.16
CA TYR A 550 0.81 -25.89 -28.55
C TYR A 550 1.67 -24.95 -29.41
N GLU A 551 2.77 -25.48 -29.99
CA GLU A 551 3.74 -24.69 -30.75
C GLU A 551 3.14 -24.03 -32.01
N HIS A 552 2.04 -24.59 -32.53
CA HIS A 552 1.34 -24.11 -33.71
C HIS A 552 -0.10 -23.71 -33.36
N LYS A 553 -0.35 -22.50 -32.84
CA LYS A 553 -1.64 -21.88 -32.39
C LYS A 553 -3.02 -22.36 -32.95
N HIS A 554 -3.10 -23.16 -34.00
CA HIS A 554 -4.29 -23.73 -34.62
C HIS A 554 -4.21 -25.26 -34.81
N LEU A 555 -5.34 -25.94 -34.59
CA LEU A 555 -5.49 -27.37 -34.88
C LEU A 555 -5.70 -27.60 -36.38
N ARG A 556 -4.83 -28.41 -37.02
CA ARG A 556 -4.86 -28.68 -38.46
C ARG A 556 -4.99 -30.17 -38.74
N THR A 557 -5.78 -30.52 -39.75
CA THR A 557 -5.96 -31.90 -40.22
C THR A 557 -6.07 -31.99 -41.74
N VAL A 558 -5.92 -33.20 -42.27
CA VAL A 558 -5.99 -33.51 -43.69
C VAL A 558 -7.23 -34.37 -43.96
N VAL A 559 -8.10 -33.89 -44.85
CA VAL A 559 -9.27 -34.63 -45.37
C VAL A 559 -8.90 -35.24 -46.72
N ARG A 560 -8.92 -36.56 -46.86
CA ARG A 560 -8.49 -37.23 -48.09
C ARG A 560 -9.62 -37.20 -49.13
N ALA A 561 -9.27 -37.34 -50.40
CA ALA A 561 -10.25 -37.40 -51.49
C ALA A 561 -11.32 -38.49 -51.27
N GLN A 562 -10.89 -39.66 -50.81
CA GLN A 562 -11.76 -40.81 -50.51
C GLN A 562 -12.70 -40.60 -49.31
N ASP A 563 -12.42 -39.61 -48.46
CA ASP A 563 -13.23 -39.33 -47.28
C ASP A 563 -14.39 -38.37 -47.60
N LEU A 564 -14.32 -37.67 -48.74
CA LEU A 564 -15.35 -36.71 -49.15
C LEU A 564 -16.61 -37.41 -49.68
N PRO A 565 -17.78 -36.76 -49.56
CA PRO A 565 -19.03 -37.27 -50.16
C PRO A 565 -18.86 -37.60 -51.65
N ARG A 566 -19.53 -38.66 -52.10
CA ARG A 566 -19.54 -39.05 -53.52
C ARG A 566 -19.89 -37.84 -54.41
N GLY A 567 -19.14 -37.67 -55.50
CA GLY A 567 -19.32 -36.51 -56.39
C GLY A 567 -18.44 -35.31 -56.04
N VAL A 568 -17.71 -35.32 -54.92
CA VAL A 568 -16.88 -34.19 -54.48
C VAL A 568 -15.41 -34.58 -54.37
N SER A 569 -14.56 -33.90 -55.13
CA SER A 569 -13.10 -33.98 -55.08
C SER A 569 -12.54 -32.86 -54.19
N PRO A 570 -11.36 -33.01 -53.56
CA PRO A 570 -10.74 -31.92 -52.82
C PRO A 570 -10.48 -30.67 -53.68
N LEU A 571 -10.28 -30.83 -54.99
CA LEU A 571 -10.12 -29.70 -55.92
C LEU A 571 -11.41 -28.89 -56.10
N HIS A 572 -12.56 -29.46 -55.78
CA HIS A 572 -13.85 -28.77 -55.82
C HIS A 572 -14.05 -27.84 -54.62
N LEU A 573 -13.26 -28.00 -53.56
CA LEU A 573 -13.28 -27.16 -52.37
C LEU A 573 -12.36 -25.94 -52.55
N ARG A 574 -12.81 -24.78 -52.08
CA ARG A 574 -12.04 -23.54 -52.12
C ARG A 574 -11.46 -23.20 -50.75
N ARG A 575 -10.36 -22.44 -50.74
CA ARG A 575 -9.85 -21.85 -49.50
C ARG A 575 -10.95 -21.00 -48.85
N GLY A 576 -11.30 -21.33 -47.63
CA GLY A 576 -12.37 -20.70 -46.87
C GLY A 576 -13.71 -21.43 -46.90
N ASP A 577 -13.92 -22.42 -47.78
CA ASP A 577 -15.05 -23.34 -47.66
C ASP A 577 -14.96 -24.04 -46.29
N THR A 578 -16.11 -24.32 -45.68
CA THR A 578 -16.18 -25.01 -44.39
C THR A 578 -16.80 -26.38 -44.54
N LEU A 579 -16.29 -27.32 -43.75
CA LEU A 579 -16.84 -28.65 -43.61
C LEU A 579 -16.90 -29.02 -42.13
N GLU A 580 -17.92 -29.78 -41.76
CA GLU A 580 -18.09 -30.33 -40.43
C GLU A 580 -17.64 -31.79 -40.44
N ALA A 581 -16.73 -32.15 -39.56
CA ALA A 581 -16.29 -33.53 -39.41
C ALA A 581 -15.95 -33.85 -37.95
N PRO A 582 -16.22 -35.07 -37.47
CA PRO A 582 -15.74 -35.50 -36.16
C PRO A 582 -14.24 -35.79 -36.22
N LEU A 583 -13.48 -35.23 -35.29
CA LEU A 583 -12.02 -35.35 -35.25
C LEU A 583 -11.55 -36.41 -34.26
N ARG A 584 -10.48 -37.13 -34.63
CA ARG A 584 -9.69 -37.96 -33.71
C ARG A 584 -8.25 -37.44 -33.65
N GLY A 585 -7.69 -37.39 -32.46
CA GLY A 585 -6.26 -37.13 -32.26
C GLY A 585 -5.45 -38.42 -32.28
N GLN A 586 -4.15 -38.30 -32.54
CA GLN A 586 -3.18 -39.37 -32.34
C GLN A 586 -3.27 -39.95 -30.92
N ASP A 587 -3.22 -41.27 -30.80
CA ASP A 587 -3.05 -41.93 -29.51
C ASP A 587 -1.75 -41.42 -28.88
N ALA A 588 -1.84 -40.95 -27.63
CA ALA A 588 -0.74 -40.28 -26.95
C ALA A 588 0.40 -41.26 -26.64
N ASP A 589 1.33 -41.44 -27.57
CA ASP A 589 2.53 -42.24 -27.41
C ASP A 589 3.75 -41.33 -27.16
N PRO A 590 4.29 -41.32 -25.92
CA PRO A 590 5.40 -40.44 -25.55
C PRO A 590 6.70 -40.68 -26.34
N GLU A 591 6.86 -41.81 -27.04
CA GLU A 591 8.02 -42.06 -27.92
C GLU A 591 7.85 -41.47 -29.33
N ARG A 592 6.61 -41.29 -29.78
CA ARG A 592 6.25 -40.77 -31.11
C ARG A 592 5.98 -39.27 -31.13
N ASP A 593 5.62 -38.68 -29.99
CA ASP A 593 5.34 -37.24 -29.84
C ASP A 593 6.62 -36.40 -29.74
N LYS A 594 7.53 -36.54 -30.70
CA LYS A 594 8.74 -35.72 -30.79
C LYS A 594 8.36 -34.31 -31.24
N GLY A 595 8.49 -33.35 -30.33
CA GLY A 595 8.34 -31.92 -30.63
C GLY A 595 6.94 -31.34 -30.39
N GLY A 596 6.05 -32.02 -29.66
CA GLY A 596 4.72 -31.47 -29.36
C GLY A 596 3.81 -31.30 -30.59
N ILE A 597 4.19 -31.89 -31.72
CA ILE A 597 3.38 -31.93 -32.94
C ILE A 597 2.36 -33.05 -32.78
N ARG A 598 1.08 -32.69 -32.67
CA ARG A 598 -0.03 -33.64 -32.59
C ARG A 598 -0.76 -33.73 -33.93
N VAL A 599 -0.99 -34.94 -34.40
CA VAL A 599 -1.67 -35.21 -35.67
C VAL A 599 -3.14 -35.51 -35.43
N TYR A 600 -4.02 -34.86 -36.20
CA TYR A 600 -5.47 -35.08 -36.16
C TYR A 600 -5.94 -35.66 -37.49
N TRP A 601 -7.00 -36.48 -37.47
CA TRP A 601 -7.69 -36.98 -38.67
C TRP A 601 -9.21 -37.02 -38.49
N VAL A 602 -9.94 -37.14 -39.60
CA VAL A 602 -11.39 -37.36 -39.58
C VAL A 602 -11.68 -38.77 -39.06
N SER A 603 -12.43 -38.86 -37.97
CA SER A 603 -12.73 -40.12 -37.28
C SER A 603 -13.74 -40.99 -38.01
N ASP A 604 -14.75 -40.37 -38.63
CA ASP A 604 -15.76 -41.02 -39.45
C ASP A 604 -15.98 -40.22 -40.75
N PRO A 605 -15.45 -40.72 -41.88
CA PRO A 605 -15.68 -40.11 -43.19
C PRO A 605 -17.16 -40.00 -43.58
N ALA A 606 -18.01 -40.94 -43.14
CA ALA A 606 -19.44 -40.88 -43.45
C ALA A 606 -20.16 -39.73 -42.73
N ALA A 607 -19.57 -39.20 -41.67
CA ALA A 607 -20.10 -38.07 -40.92
C ALA A 607 -19.66 -36.70 -41.46
N ILE A 608 -18.85 -36.63 -42.53
CA ILE A 608 -18.45 -35.36 -43.14
C ILE A 608 -19.67 -34.67 -43.74
N ARG A 609 -19.91 -33.42 -43.33
CA ARG A 609 -20.94 -32.55 -43.92
C ARG A 609 -20.27 -31.33 -44.51
N LEU A 610 -20.51 -31.10 -45.79
CA LEU A 610 -20.07 -29.88 -46.45
C LEU A 610 -21.11 -28.79 -46.18
N GLN A 611 -20.68 -27.56 -45.94
CA GLN A 611 -21.59 -26.42 -45.79
C GLN A 611 -22.43 -26.19 -47.07
N ARG A 612 -21.83 -26.49 -48.23
CA ARG A 612 -22.51 -26.51 -49.52
C ARG A 612 -22.86 -27.94 -49.89
N SER A 613 -24.07 -28.17 -50.37
CA SER A 613 -24.45 -29.51 -50.82
C SER A 613 -23.59 -29.94 -52.02
N PRO A 614 -23.39 -31.26 -52.26
CA PRO A 614 -22.72 -31.74 -53.46
C PRO A 614 -23.35 -31.18 -54.76
N GLU A 615 -24.66 -30.93 -54.77
CA GLU A 615 -25.40 -30.33 -55.87
C GLU A 615 -25.02 -28.86 -56.08
N GLU A 616 -24.89 -28.08 -55.01
CA GLU A 616 -24.43 -26.68 -55.08
C GLU A 616 -22.98 -26.57 -55.53
N ILE A 617 -22.13 -27.53 -55.11
CA ILE A 617 -20.75 -27.64 -55.58
C ILE A 617 -20.73 -28.00 -57.07
N ALA A 618 -21.56 -28.94 -57.50
CA ALA A 618 -21.71 -29.31 -58.91
C ALA A 618 -22.22 -28.13 -59.76
N GLN A 619 -23.23 -27.41 -59.30
CA GLN A 619 -23.76 -26.23 -59.98
C GLN A 619 -22.72 -25.10 -60.06
N ARG A 620 -21.91 -24.91 -59.01
CA ARG A 620 -20.78 -23.98 -59.02
C ARG A 620 -19.74 -24.39 -60.07
N LEU A 621 -19.44 -25.68 -60.17
CA LEU A 621 -18.52 -26.20 -61.20
C LEU A 621 -19.10 -26.01 -62.60
N ASP A 622 -20.40 -26.24 -62.81
CA ASP A 622 -21.06 -25.98 -64.10
C ASP A 622 -20.96 -24.50 -64.51
N GLN A 623 -21.15 -23.58 -63.55
CA GLN A 623 -20.96 -22.14 -63.78
C GLN A 623 -19.49 -21.79 -64.08
N GLU A 624 -18.54 -22.44 -63.43
CA GLU A 624 -17.11 -22.27 -63.70
C GLU A 624 -16.74 -22.79 -65.08
N GLU A 625 -17.20 -23.99 -65.45
CA GLU A 625 -17.05 -24.59 -66.77
C GLU A 625 -17.58 -23.67 -67.86
N ALA A 626 -18.82 -23.18 -67.69
CA ALA A 626 -19.43 -22.23 -68.62
C ALA A 626 -18.61 -20.94 -68.72
N ARG A 627 -18.10 -20.43 -67.59
CA ARG A 627 -17.27 -19.21 -67.55
C ARG A 627 -15.92 -19.38 -68.24
N VAL A 628 -15.32 -20.57 -68.17
CA VAL A 628 -14.05 -20.88 -68.86
C VAL A 628 -14.24 -21.39 -70.29
N GLY A 629 -15.48 -21.58 -70.74
CA GLY A 629 -15.82 -22.00 -72.10
C GLY A 629 -15.77 -23.51 -72.34
N VAL A 630 -15.79 -24.34 -71.30
CA VAL A 630 -15.85 -25.81 -71.44
C VAL A 630 -17.20 -26.22 -72.03
N GLY A 631 -17.19 -27.04 -73.09
CA GLY A 631 -18.40 -27.49 -73.79
C GLY A 631 -19.02 -26.43 -74.73
N GLY A 632 -18.50 -25.20 -74.75
CA GLY A 632 -18.93 -24.15 -75.67
C GLY A 632 -18.45 -24.37 -77.11
N GLU A 633 -18.99 -23.56 -78.03
CA GLU A 633 -18.53 -23.52 -79.43
C GLU A 633 -17.23 -22.72 -79.61
N GLY A 634 -16.88 -21.85 -78.66
CA GLY A 634 -15.66 -21.03 -78.68
C GLY A 634 -14.44 -21.72 -78.04
N PRO A 635 -13.21 -21.37 -78.48
CA PRO A 635 -11.99 -21.93 -77.88
C PRO A 635 -11.67 -21.28 -76.52
N ALA A 636 -11.23 -22.11 -75.56
CA ALA A 636 -10.77 -21.68 -74.25
C ALA A 636 -9.27 -21.32 -74.27
N ALA A 637 -8.85 -20.43 -73.38
CA ALA A 637 -7.43 -20.13 -73.19
C ALA A 637 -6.76 -21.25 -72.38
N LEU A 638 -5.67 -21.81 -72.89
CA LEU A 638 -5.01 -22.97 -72.33
C LEU A 638 -3.54 -22.67 -72.03
N LYS A 639 -3.04 -23.14 -70.88
CA LYS A 639 -1.60 -23.23 -70.62
C LYS A 639 -1.18 -24.69 -70.58
N VAL A 640 -0.61 -25.18 -71.68
CA VAL A 640 -0.22 -26.58 -71.88
C VAL A 640 1.21 -26.78 -71.40
N ALA A 641 1.41 -27.76 -70.53
CA ALA A 641 2.71 -28.15 -70.01
C ALA A 641 2.85 -29.67 -69.98
N ARG A 642 4.10 -30.13 -70.01
CA ARG A 642 4.43 -31.53 -69.76
C ARG A 642 4.47 -31.76 -68.25
N GLU A 643 3.67 -32.70 -67.76
CA GLU A 643 3.68 -33.07 -66.36
C GLU A 643 4.95 -33.87 -66.02
N GLY A 644 5.71 -33.40 -65.03
CA GLY A 644 7.06 -33.92 -64.77
C GLY A 644 7.15 -35.38 -64.32
N ARG A 645 6.09 -35.95 -63.73
CA ARG A 645 6.07 -37.36 -63.26
C ARG A 645 5.51 -38.34 -64.29
N SER A 646 4.40 -37.98 -64.94
CA SER A 646 3.69 -38.86 -65.90
C SER A 646 4.18 -38.71 -67.33
N GLY A 647 4.89 -37.61 -67.63
CA GLY A 647 5.27 -37.24 -68.99
C GLY A 647 4.09 -36.82 -69.88
N ALA A 648 2.85 -36.87 -69.38
CA ALA A 648 1.64 -36.52 -70.10
C ALA A 648 1.54 -35.01 -70.35
N LEU A 649 0.87 -34.62 -71.44
CA LEU A 649 0.55 -33.22 -71.70
C LEU A 649 -0.75 -32.87 -71.01
N THR A 650 -0.71 -31.82 -70.20
CA THR A 650 -1.88 -31.31 -69.47
C THR A 650 -2.00 -29.81 -69.66
N ALA A 651 -3.23 -29.31 -69.70
CA ALA A 651 -3.54 -27.90 -69.87
C ALA A 651 -4.28 -27.36 -68.67
N ARG A 652 -3.87 -26.20 -68.17
CA ARG A 652 -4.71 -25.37 -67.31
C ARG A 652 -5.66 -24.57 -68.18
N VAL A 653 -6.94 -24.55 -67.82
CA VAL A 653 -8.00 -23.88 -68.59
C VAL A 653 -8.32 -22.54 -67.94
N PHE A 654 -8.33 -21.48 -68.74
CA PHE A 654 -8.59 -20.12 -68.29
C PHE A 654 -9.77 -19.52 -69.04
N ALA A 655 -10.49 -18.63 -68.36
CA ALA A 655 -11.52 -17.83 -68.98
C ALA A 655 -10.96 -16.92 -70.08
N PRO A 656 -11.71 -16.69 -71.16
CA PRO A 656 -11.34 -15.74 -72.20
C PRO A 656 -11.19 -14.32 -71.60
N GLY A 657 -10.02 -13.70 -71.73
CA GLY A 657 -9.70 -12.40 -71.09
C GLY A 657 -8.85 -12.50 -69.81
N GLY A 658 -8.61 -13.70 -69.29
CA GLY A 658 -7.76 -13.94 -68.12
C GLY A 658 -8.45 -13.67 -66.77
N GLY A 659 -8.03 -14.40 -65.73
CA GLY A 659 -8.42 -14.14 -64.34
C GLY A 659 -9.19 -15.26 -63.62
N ALA A 660 -9.93 -16.11 -64.34
CA ALA A 660 -10.53 -17.32 -63.76
C ALA A 660 -9.83 -18.57 -64.34
N GLU A 661 -9.36 -19.45 -63.46
CA GLU A 661 -8.73 -20.75 -63.79
C GLU A 661 -9.66 -21.86 -63.31
N LEU A 662 -9.87 -22.87 -64.16
CA LEU A 662 -10.51 -24.11 -63.75
C LEU A 662 -9.50 -24.91 -62.91
N GLY A 663 -9.90 -25.34 -61.71
CA GLY A 663 -9.00 -26.05 -60.79
C GLY A 663 -8.47 -27.39 -61.32
N GLU A 664 -9.21 -28.02 -62.22
CA GLU A 664 -8.86 -29.28 -62.88
C GLU A 664 -8.12 -29.02 -64.21
N ARG A 665 -7.28 -29.98 -64.62
CA ARG A 665 -6.47 -29.87 -65.84
C ARG A 665 -7.11 -30.68 -66.97
N ALA A 666 -7.08 -30.13 -68.19
CA ALA A 666 -7.47 -30.85 -69.39
C ALA A 666 -6.32 -31.68 -69.94
N ARG A 667 -6.61 -32.90 -70.41
CA ARG A 667 -5.63 -33.73 -71.11
C ARG A 667 -5.43 -33.23 -72.54
N VAL A 668 -4.17 -33.22 -72.98
CA VAL A 668 -3.79 -32.84 -74.34
C VAL A 668 -3.04 -34.01 -74.98
N GLU A 669 -3.32 -34.30 -76.24
CA GLU A 669 -2.57 -35.25 -77.05
C GLU A 669 -1.47 -34.54 -77.82
N ALA A 670 -0.34 -35.21 -78.07
CA ALA A 670 0.78 -34.59 -78.79
C ALA A 670 0.39 -34.17 -80.22
N SER A 671 -0.52 -34.90 -80.85
CA SER A 671 -1.14 -34.60 -82.15
C SER A 671 -1.95 -33.30 -82.18
N GLN A 672 -2.33 -32.78 -81.02
CA GLN A 672 -3.13 -31.56 -80.89
C GLN A 672 -2.27 -30.30 -80.77
N LEU A 673 -0.94 -30.43 -80.64
CA LEU A 673 -0.06 -29.27 -80.62
C LEU A 673 0.03 -28.64 -82.04
N PRO A 674 0.20 -27.32 -82.16
CA PRO A 674 0.38 -26.68 -83.47
C PRO A 674 1.64 -27.20 -84.18
N GLU A 675 1.62 -27.23 -85.51
CA GLU A 675 2.78 -27.61 -86.32
C GLU A 675 4.04 -26.82 -85.90
N GLY A 676 5.16 -27.53 -85.77
CA GLY A 676 6.44 -26.98 -85.30
C GLY A 676 6.60 -26.88 -83.78
N THR A 677 5.60 -27.26 -82.96
CA THR A 677 5.73 -27.33 -81.50
C THR A 677 5.88 -28.77 -81.01
N ALA A 678 7.11 -29.18 -80.68
CA ALA A 678 7.34 -30.49 -80.07
C ALA A 678 7.01 -30.49 -78.56
N PRO A 679 6.50 -31.60 -77.97
CA PRO A 679 6.21 -31.72 -76.53
C PRO A 679 7.38 -31.31 -75.61
N GLU A 680 8.62 -31.54 -76.05
CA GLU A 680 9.86 -31.20 -75.34
C GLU A 680 10.08 -29.69 -75.23
N GLN A 681 9.52 -28.92 -76.16
CA GLN A 681 9.69 -27.46 -76.24
C GLN A 681 8.68 -26.67 -75.38
N LEU A 682 7.83 -27.36 -74.61
CA LEU A 682 6.80 -26.72 -73.79
C LEU A 682 7.32 -26.13 -72.47
N GLY A 683 8.48 -26.56 -71.96
CA GLY A 683 9.10 -26.02 -70.75
C GLY A 683 8.15 -25.94 -69.53
N LYS A 684 8.07 -24.76 -68.89
CA LYS A 684 7.13 -24.47 -67.76
C LYS A 684 5.67 -24.24 -68.20
N GLY A 685 5.37 -24.50 -69.47
CA GLY A 685 4.05 -24.41 -70.10
C GLY A 685 3.93 -23.25 -71.08
N LYS A 686 3.39 -23.53 -72.27
CA LYS A 686 3.09 -22.55 -73.34
C LYS A 686 1.59 -22.29 -73.42
N ARG A 687 1.22 -21.08 -73.86
CA ARG A 687 -0.18 -20.67 -74.02
C ARG A 687 -0.70 -21.05 -75.40
N PHE A 688 -1.90 -21.59 -75.45
CA PHE A 688 -2.61 -21.97 -76.66
C PHE A 688 -4.10 -21.67 -76.50
N TRP A 689 -4.83 -21.80 -77.59
CA TRP A 689 -6.28 -21.76 -77.62
C TRP A 689 -6.80 -23.04 -78.23
N GLY A 690 -7.87 -23.58 -77.65
CA GLY A 690 -8.44 -24.83 -78.11
C GLY A 690 -9.80 -25.09 -77.50
N ARG A 691 -10.58 -25.93 -78.16
CA ARG A 691 -11.87 -26.35 -77.62
C ARG A 691 -11.63 -27.34 -76.49
N VAL A 692 -12.26 -27.12 -75.34
CA VAL A 692 -12.20 -28.05 -74.21
C VAL A 692 -13.56 -28.68 -74.04
N VAL A 693 -13.59 -30.00 -74.03
CA VAL A 693 -14.81 -30.77 -73.81
C VAL A 693 -14.68 -31.60 -72.55
N ARG A 694 -15.80 -31.74 -71.85
CA ARG A 694 -15.94 -32.74 -70.80
C ARG A 694 -16.05 -34.11 -71.47
N ARG A 695 -15.18 -35.05 -71.13
CA ARG A 695 -15.36 -36.44 -71.53
C ARG A 695 -16.33 -37.09 -70.55
N ALA A 696 -17.35 -37.76 -71.08
CA ALA A 696 -18.22 -38.61 -70.28
C ALA A 696 -17.34 -39.67 -69.59
N ASP A 697 -17.56 -39.76 -68.29
CA ASP A 697 -16.88 -40.52 -67.26
C ASP A 697 -15.99 -41.66 -67.80
N LEU A 698 -14.69 -41.62 -67.46
CA LEU A 698 -13.90 -42.85 -67.42
C LEU A 698 -14.58 -43.75 -66.40
N GLU A 699 -15.22 -44.82 -66.89
CA GLU A 699 -15.85 -45.85 -66.06
C GLU A 699 -14.89 -46.22 -64.91
N GLY A 700 -15.29 -45.87 -63.68
CA GLY A 700 -14.51 -46.10 -62.46
C GLY A 700 -14.01 -44.86 -61.71
N SER A 701 -14.26 -43.64 -62.20
CA SER A 701 -13.94 -42.40 -61.47
C SER A 701 -15.18 -41.77 -60.82
N ASP A 702 -15.45 -42.12 -59.57
CA ASP A 702 -16.57 -41.57 -58.76
C ASP A 702 -16.46 -40.04 -58.65
N GLY A 703 -17.16 -39.30 -59.52
CA GLY A 703 -17.38 -37.86 -59.37
C GLY A 703 -16.26 -36.92 -59.84
N VAL A 704 -15.17 -37.43 -60.41
CA VAL A 704 -14.09 -36.59 -60.94
C VAL A 704 -14.42 -36.20 -62.38
N ARG A 705 -14.56 -34.90 -62.65
CA ARG A 705 -14.78 -34.43 -64.01
C ARG A 705 -13.46 -34.54 -64.77
N VAL A 706 -13.52 -35.00 -66.02
CA VAL A 706 -12.34 -35.17 -66.86
C VAL A 706 -12.50 -34.33 -68.10
N TYR A 707 -11.53 -33.45 -68.33
CA TYR A 707 -11.51 -32.57 -69.50
C TYR A 707 -10.47 -33.04 -70.50
N ALA A 708 -10.78 -32.90 -71.77
CA ALA A 708 -9.85 -33.11 -72.86
C ALA A 708 -9.95 -31.94 -73.83
N VAL A 709 -8.83 -31.63 -74.48
CA VAL A 709 -8.85 -30.74 -75.64
C VAL A 709 -9.41 -31.51 -76.84
N GLU A 710 -10.24 -30.85 -77.63
CA GLU A 710 -10.80 -31.35 -78.89
C GLU A 710 -10.23 -30.53 -80.06
N GLY A 711 -9.71 -31.23 -81.08
CA GLY A 711 -9.11 -30.60 -82.26
C GLY A 711 -7.69 -30.04 -82.04
N PRO A 712 -7.08 -29.47 -83.09
CA PRO A 712 -5.76 -28.87 -83.01
C PRO A 712 -5.80 -27.54 -82.22
N LEU A 713 -4.78 -27.31 -81.41
CA LEU A 713 -4.55 -26.07 -80.70
C LEU A 713 -4.03 -24.98 -81.64
N THR A 714 -4.34 -23.72 -81.34
CA THR A 714 -3.78 -22.56 -82.03
C THR A 714 -2.91 -21.73 -81.08
N ALA A 715 -1.78 -21.23 -81.58
CA ALA A 715 -0.94 -20.29 -80.83
C ALA A 715 -1.51 -18.86 -80.86
N THR A 716 -2.27 -18.54 -81.90
CA THR A 716 -2.89 -17.22 -82.12
C THR A 716 -4.27 -17.16 -81.43
N PRO A 717 -4.58 -16.09 -80.68
CA PRO A 717 -5.91 -15.89 -80.11
C PRO A 717 -6.97 -15.70 -81.21
N PRO A 718 -8.24 -16.08 -80.96
CA PRO A 718 -9.34 -15.83 -81.89
C PRO A 718 -9.67 -14.32 -82.00
N PRO A 719 -10.32 -13.87 -83.08
CA PRO A 719 -10.74 -12.48 -83.24
C PRO A 719 -11.62 -12.03 -82.08
N GLY A 720 -11.26 -10.91 -81.43
CA GLY A 720 -11.97 -10.37 -80.25
C GLY A 720 -11.34 -10.74 -78.90
N PHE A 721 -10.26 -11.53 -78.86
CA PHE A 721 -9.50 -11.84 -77.64
C PHE A 721 -8.10 -11.24 -77.72
N GLU A 722 -7.77 -10.30 -76.82
CA GLU A 722 -6.43 -9.73 -76.74
C GLU A 722 -5.44 -10.75 -76.18
N ALA A 723 -4.24 -10.82 -76.77
CA ALA A 723 -3.12 -11.55 -76.20
C ALA A 723 -2.65 -10.81 -74.94
N GLY A 724 -3.18 -11.18 -73.77
CA GLY A 724 -2.74 -10.63 -72.50
C GLY A 724 -1.24 -10.92 -72.27
N ASP A 725 -0.42 -9.90 -72.48
CA ASP A 725 1.04 -9.90 -72.37
C ASP A 725 1.46 -9.97 -70.90
N GLY A 726 1.38 -11.19 -70.33
CA GLY A 726 1.80 -11.48 -68.96
C GLY A 726 3.28 -11.80 -68.91
N GLY A 727 4.13 -10.79 -69.11
CA GLY A 727 5.57 -10.87 -68.97
C GLY A 727 5.99 -11.45 -67.61
N SER A 728 6.80 -12.50 -67.67
CA SER A 728 7.49 -13.10 -66.53
C SER A 728 8.61 -12.18 -66.03
N GLY A 729 8.28 -11.21 -65.19
CA GLY A 729 9.26 -10.45 -64.40
C GLY A 729 9.64 -11.21 -63.14
N ARG A 730 10.54 -12.20 -63.25
CA ARG A 730 11.21 -12.80 -62.09
C ARG A 730 12.66 -12.37 -62.15
N GLU A 731 12.96 -11.20 -61.61
CA GLU A 731 14.33 -10.77 -61.36
C GLU A 731 14.98 -11.71 -60.35
N GLU A 732 16.08 -12.33 -60.78
CA GLU A 732 17.09 -12.89 -59.91
C GLU A 732 17.83 -11.75 -59.20
N GLY A 733 17.83 -11.76 -57.86
CA GLY A 733 18.62 -10.85 -57.03
C GLY A 733 19.16 -11.59 -55.81
N GLY A 734 20.47 -11.82 -55.80
CA GLY A 734 21.17 -12.65 -54.81
C GLY A 734 21.57 -11.94 -53.50
N LYS A 735 22.01 -12.80 -52.57
CA LYS A 735 23.07 -12.65 -51.54
C LYS A 735 23.56 -11.26 -51.10
N ARG A 736 23.77 -11.17 -49.76
CA ARG A 736 24.53 -10.19 -48.94
C ARG A 736 23.75 -8.88 -48.70
N GLY A 737 23.73 -8.24 -47.54
CA GLY A 737 24.50 -8.33 -46.30
C GLY A 737 24.62 -6.92 -45.71
N ARG A 738 24.31 -6.74 -44.41
CA ARG A 738 24.80 -5.69 -43.48
C ARG A 738 24.87 -4.21 -43.97
N ARG A 739 24.07 -3.32 -43.34
CA ARG A 739 24.48 -2.26 -42.36
C ARG A 739 23.41 -1.14 -42.27
N ARG A 740 23.12 -0.73 -41.01
CA ARG A 740 22.93 0.63 -40.40
C ARG A 740 22.26 1.74 -41.27
N ARG A 741 21.38 2.64 -40.80
CA ARG A 741 21.32 3.39 -39.53
C ARG A 741 20.03 4.28 -39.51
N GLY A 742 19.42 4.48 -38.34
CA GLY A 742 18.59 5.65 -37.95
C GLY A 742 17.17 5.70 -38.54
N GLY A 743 16.11 6.09 -37.84
CA GLY A 743 15.93 6.62 -36.50
C GLY A 743 14.60 7.37 -36.41
N ARG A 744 13.92 7.22 -35.26
CA ARG A 744 12.87 8.07 -34.65
C ARG A 744 11.43 8.09 -35.21
N GLY A 745 10.51 8.07 -34.24
CA GLY A 745 9.08 8.40 -34.31
C GLY A 745 8.22 7.14 -34.29
N GLY A 746 7.58 6.68 -33.20
CA GLY A 746 6.97 7.41 -32.09
C GLY A 746 5.47 7.49 -32.34
N GLY A 747 4.63 6.85 -31.50
CA GLY A 747 3.18 7.01 -31.57
C GLY A 747 2.39 5.75 -31.21
N SER A 748 2.30 5.50 -29.90
CA SER A 748 1.38 4.60 -29.22
C SER A 748 -0.10 4.94 -29.45
N GLY A 749 -0.97 3.94 -29.40
CA GLY A 749 -2.41 4.15 -29.21
C GLY A 749 -3.18 2.85 -29.39
N ASP A 750 -3.22 2.05 -28.33
CA ASP A 750 -4.01 0.82 -28.23
C ASP A 750 -5.08 1.01 -27.16
N SER A 751 -6.25 0.40 -27.41
CA SER A 751 -7.27 -0.02 -26.43
C SER A 751 -8.13 1.07 -25.75
N ALA A 752 -9.38 0.86 -25.35
CA ALA A 752 -10.43 -0.13 -25.58
C ALA A 752 -11.71 0.39 -24.87
N GLU A 753 -12.87 -0.03 -25.36
CA GLU A 753 -14.17 -0.31 -24.69
C GLU A 753 -14.68 0.45 -23.44
N ARG A 754 -15.91 1.01 -23.59
CA ARG A 754 -17.19 0.79 -22.84
C ARG A 754 -17.17 0.95 -21.30
N GLY A 755 -18.14 1.57 -20.61
CA GLY A 755 -19.47 2.13 -20.89
C GLY A 755 -20.19 2.45 -19.56
N GLU A 756 -21.32 3.17 -19.63
CA GLU A 756 -22.40 3.36 -18.60
C GLU A 756 -22.04 4.10 -17.30
N ASP A 757 -22.91 4.80 -16.56
CA ASP A 757 -24.09 5.66 -16.75
C ASP A 757 -24.34 6.28 -15.36
N ALA A 758 -24.83 7.54 -15.25
CA ALA A 758 -25.71 8.08 -14.18
C ALA A 758 -25.60 9.61 -13.96
N GLU A 759 -26.61 10.31 -14.48
CA GLU A 759 -27.50 11.34 -13.88
C GLU A 759 -27.02 12.50 -12.96
N ARG A 760 -27.24 13.72 -13.52
CA ARG A 760 -27.86 14.96 -12.95
C ARG A 760 -27.09 15.85 -11.93
N PRO A 761 -27.48 17.14 -11.75
CA PRO A 761 -27.72 18.19 -12.75
C PRO A 761 -27.00 19.52 -12.40
N THR A 762 -26.85 20.40 -13.39
CA THR A 762 -26.39 21.80 -13.21
C THR A 762 -27.58 22.74 -13.31
N ASP A 763 -27.70 23.68 -12.36
CA ASP A 763 -28.56 24.86 -12.50
C ASP A 763 -27.94 26.10 -11.84
N ALA A 764 -28.15 27.25 -12.51
CA ALA A 764 -27.96 28.66 -12.13
C ALA A 764 -26.52 29.15 -11.80
N GLY A 765 -25.95 30.22 -12.38
CA GLY A 765 -26.52 31.50 -12.84
C GLY A 765 -26.77 32.43 -11.64
N ALA A 766 -26.38 33.70 -11.55
CA ALA A 766 -25.62 34.66 -12.31
C ALA A 766 -25.48 35.92 -11.42
N SER A 767 -24.53 36.81 -11.76
CA SER A 767 -24.55 38.27 -11.48
C SER A 767 -24.26 38.74 -10.03
N ALA A 768 -23.68 39.91 -9.75
CA ALA A 768 -22.93 40.95 -10.47
C ALA A 768 -22.57 42.04 -9.41
N GLU A 769 -21.83 43.07 -9.83
CA GLU A 769 -21.42 44.32 -9.11
C GLU A 769 -20.11 44.17 -8.31
N GLY A 770 -18.96 44.81 -8.63
CA GLY A 770 -18.70 46.16 -9.17
C GLY A 770 -18.20 47.03 -8.00
N GLY A 771 -17.09 47.77 -7.98
CA GLY A 771 -16.00 48.13 -8.89
C GLY A 771 -15.07 49.14 -8.16
N SER A 772 -13.93 49.47 -8.79
CA SER A 772 -13.00 50.60 -8.47
C SER A 772 -12.22 50.55 -7.14
N GLU A 773 -10.96 50.99 -6.99
CA GLU A 773 -9.95 51.61 -7.86
C GLU A 773 -8.62 51.70 -7.06
N ALA A 774 -7.51 51.88 -7.79
CA ALA A 774 -6.26 52.57 -7.41
C ALA A 774 -5.28 51.95 -6.39
N ALA A 775 -4.17 51.41 -6.93
CA ALA A 775 -2.80 51.66 -6.44
C ALA A 775 -2.37 53.10 -6.86
N PRO A 776 -1.20 53.70 -6.46
CA PRO A 776 0.03 53.07 -5.96
C PRO A 776 0.85 53.90 -4.92
N VAL A 777 2.09 53.44 -4.68
CA VAL A 777 3.33 54.20 -4.43
C VAL A 777 4.02 53.94 -3.08
N ALA A 778 5.25 53.45 -3.23
CA ALA A 778 6.29 53.28 -2.23
C ALA A 778 6.90 54.62 -1.78
N SER A 779 7.27 54.70 -0.50
CA SER A 779 8.33 55.59 0.00
C SER A 779 8.93 55.02 1.28
N GLN A 780 10.23 54.75 1.25
CA GLN A 780 11.08 54.75 2.45
C GLN A 780 11.19 56.18 2.98
N PRO A 781 11.62 56.38 4.24
CA PRO A 781 12.94 56.98 4.38
C PRO A 781 13.82 56.43 5.51
N ASN A 782 15.11 56.64 5.26
CA ASN A 782 16.27 56.63 6.14
C ASN A 782 16.26 57.89 7.05
N GLU A 783 16.71 57.76 8.31
CA GLU A 783 17.40 58.78 9.13
C GLU A 783 17.86 58.04 10.41
N ALA A 784 19.14 57.86 10.74
CA ALA A 784 20.25 58.77 11.01
C ALA A 784 20.16 59.52 12.37
N ARG A 785 21.21 59.28 13.18
CA ARG A 785 21.90 60.19 14.14
C ARG A 785 21.51 60.23 15.63
N SER A 786 22.50 59.77 16.42
CA SER A 786 23.31 60.57 17.38
C SER A 786 22.88 60.73 18.85
N GLY A 787 23.89 60.68 19.72
CA GLY A 787 23.93 61.14 21.12
C GLY A 787 24.25 59.98 22.08
N ASP A 788 25.48 59.66 22.46
CA ASP A 788 26.56 60.42 23.13
C ASP A 788 26.30 60.75 24.61
N GLY A 789 27.30 60.44 25.45
CA GLY A 789 27.37 60.67 26.90
C GLY A 789 27.12 59.41 27.76
N GLY A 790 27.99 58.94 28.65
CA GLY A 790 29.28 59.44 29.11
C GLY A 790 29.80 58.59 30.29
N ALA A 791 31.12 58.52 30.38
CA ALA A 791 32.02 58.32 31.53
C ALA A 791 31.58 57.50 32.77
N GLY A 792 32.44 56.54 33.13
CA GLY A 792 32.49 55.92 34.46
C GLY A 792 33.74 55.04 34.62
N ASP A 793 34.71 55.57 35.35
CA ASP A 793 36.11 55.17 35.51
C ASP A 793 36.35 53.93 36.41
N GLY A 794 37.55 53.36 36.30
CA GLY A 794 38.21 52.52 37.32
C GLY A 794 38.06 51.00 37.12
N GLY A 795 39.09 50.17 37.05
CA GLY A 795 40.51 50.36 37.34
C GLY A 795 41.07 49.10 37.99
N GLY A 796 42.13 48.53 37.39
CA GLY A 796 43.20 47.83 38.10
C GLY A 796 43.09 46.30 38.27
N GLY A 797 44.19 45.61 37.91
CA GLY A 797 44.60 44.40 38.63
C GLY A 797 45.11 43.25 37.78
N GLU A 798 46.35 43.36 37.29
CA GLU A 798 47.17 42.25 36.81
C GLU A 798 47.34 41.14 37.86
N ALA A 799 47.43 39.87 37.42
CA ALA A 799 48.65 39.07 37.53
C ALA A 799 48.37 37.58 37.26
N ALA A 800 49.04 37.04 36.22
CA ALA A 800 49.43 35.63 36.18
C ALA A 800 50.60 35.41 37.17
N PRO A 801 50.90 34.16 37.58
CA PRO A 801 52.00 33.51 36.87
C PRO A 801 51.96 31.96 36.78
N GLU A 802 52.72 31.49 35.79
CA GLU A 802 53.67 30.36 35.76
C GLU A 802 53.28 28.89 36.03
N ARG A 803 53.47 28.13 34.94
CA ARG A 803 54.06 26.78 34.79
C ARG A 803 54.67 26.13 36.04
N THR A 804 54.36 24.84 36.22
CA THR A 804 55.36 23.77 36.43
C THR A 804 54.73 22.37 36.21
N LYS A 805 55.37 21.55 35.38
CA LYS A 805 55.33 20.08 35.43
C LYS A 805 56.46 19.61 36.37
N PRO A 806 56.34 18.42 37.00
CA PRO A 806 57.14 17.30 36.48
C PRO A 806 56.45 15.93 36.54
N ASP A 807 57.03 15.01 35.76
CA ASP A 807 56.80 13.56 35.74
C ASP A 807 56.86 12.90 37.11
N GLN A 808 56.09 11.80 37.29
CA GLN A 808 56.61 10.52 37.77
C GLN A 808 55.58 9.39 37.67
N THR A 809 55.85 8.43 36.78
CA THR A 809 55.40 7.04 36.83
C THR A 809 56.02 6.34 38.04
N PRO A 810 55.35 5.33 38.64
CA PRO A 810 55.85 3.97 38.40
C PRO A 810 54.73 2.93 38.22
N ALA A 811 55.02 1.91 37.41
CA ALA A 811 54.36 0.60 37.39
C ALA A 811 55.00 -0.32 38.46
N PRO A 812 54.73 -1.65 38.52
CA PRO A 812 53.48 -2.42 38.42
C PRO A 812 53.25 -3.27 39.70
N THR A 813 52.07 -3.88 39.88
CA THR A 813 51.94 -5.12 40.69
C THR A 813 50.70 -5.92 40.25
N SER A 814 50.97 -7.05 39.59
CA SER A 814 50.20 -8.31 39.65
C SER A 814 51.16 -9.35 40.27
N PRO A 815 50.76 -10.57 40.68
CA PRO A 815 49.44 -11.21 40.66
C PRO A 815 49.05 -11.93 41.99
N ALA A 816 47.78 -12.32 42.12
CA ALA A 816 47.33 -13.50 42.89
C ALA A 816 46.07 -14.00 42.16
N GLN A 817 46.09 -15.10 41.38
CA GLN A 817 46.06 -16.50 41.83
C GLN A 817 45.12 -16.73 43.02
N GLY A 818 43.96 -17.30 42.70
CA GLY A 818 42.98 -17.85 43.63
C GLY A 818 42.08 -18.80 42.84
N ASP A 819 42.31 -20.08 43.06
CA ASP A 819 41.74 -21.24 42.37
C ASP A 819 40.24 -21.43 42.56
N ALA A 820 39.73 -22.25 41.64
CA ALA A 820 38.60 -23.18 41.71
C ALA A 820 37.92 -23.46 43.06
N ASN A 821 36.57 -23.48 43.03
CA ASN A 821 35.73 -24.64 43.36
C ASN A 821 34.27 -24.28 43.01
N GLU A 822 33.62 -24.97 42.08
CA GLU A 822 32.91 -26.25 42.23
C GLU A 822 31.54 -26.13 42.92
N GLU A 823 30.52 -26.58 42.16
CA GLU A 823 29.22 -27.15 42.54
C GLU A 823 28.11 -26.24 43.11
N ALA A 824 27.14 -25.88 42.26
CA ALA A 824 25.83 -26.55 42.15
C ALA A 824 25.08 -26.11 40.88
#